data_AF-A0A2P6TQE5-F1
#
_entry.id   AF-A0A2P6TQE5-F1
#
_cell.length_a   1.000
_cell.length_b   1.000
_cell.length_c   1.000
_cell.angle_alpha   90.00
_cell.angle_beta   90.00
_cell.angle_gamma   90.00
#
_symmetry.space_group_name_H-M   'P 1'
#
loop_
_entity.id
_entity.type
_entity.pdbx_description
1 polymer ?
#
loop_
_entity_poly.entity_id
_entity_poly.type
_entity_poly.pdbx_seq_one_letter_code
_entity_poly.pdbx_strand_id
1 'polypeptide(L)'
;MIDVKVLEDEFHAAQEAVARQGDVVRSLKAQAKDGHVDRSAVDEAIEMLKQVKIDAERKQKAYEDATGKTAGANKEAFRAAMTNALERRLFYIPSFKIYGSVAGFYDYGPPGCAMKQNVTQTWRNHFVLEENMLEVECPAVTPEIVLKASGHVERFTDFMVKDVKTGDCYRADHLLEGALEAALEDTKNPLSKEATFEARDLLARVGELGAAELGAALTQYGVKAPDTKNDISEPFPFNLMFKTSIGPRGDLVGYLRPETAQGIFVNFKDLLYYNGSKLPFAAAQIGSSYRNEISPRAGLLRVREFTQAEIEHFVNPADKSHPKFKSVANVAPLLYSRALQMGEEKKPKRIPLGEAVSQGIIANETLAYFIGRTYLFGEKIGLNTERIRFRQHLQHEMAHYAEDCWDFEVECSYGWVECAGLADRSAYDLTAHAGMSKVELNAYERFPEPREEDVLTILPNKKELGKLFKKDAKTISDALEAMSECDAMEMQAKLAAGQAATLKAGGQSFEMQPGFVEIKKERKKLSGRNFTPGVIEPSFGIGRILYCLFEHAFYSREGDDQRTVFRFTPITAPVKCTVFPLLQRAELNEKAEATSAALTRERLSNTIDTTGTTIGKRYARTDEIGVPFAITIDYQTLEDSTATLRERDSTAQVRVPLAELPGLMRRLTDMEITWADVAAQQLRVSATGSGAATGTTAAVLSDAAGMVQAAPAGALATGHTQSSTPASKAVGDLTAAGSGSLAQALAALYSSANAAPGAASASAPVDGFATGSDGAAIVSATLAKARAAIGHLRRLAQQQTATGTASGDSADVHTISACDSASGMCIGTALSSAQKADGTASTSAALQGSSGGSTTSGSTSGSGSGTGASSLSALTSITAPGAAVVGGFSTGQGTAADGTPAQGTSSTQLRAAVPDHTAKGTLQAQAAGLEGDVLANTAGVASATPTGSQVSGSVQAHTLSASHVADLLAAAGGDWSKVVALLTGQAGSGAASGSGKATASGTDGAAVTVNGSSDAHL
;
A
#
# COMPACT_ATOMS: atom_id res chain seq x y z
N MET A 1 7.09 30.30 -8.27
CA MET A 1 7.19 29.22 -9.26
C MET A 1 7.98 29.74 -10.43
N ILE A 2 8.83 28.91 -11.04
CA ILE A 2 9.42 29.18 -12.36
C ILE A 2 8.44 28.63 -13.39
N ASP A 3 8.26 29.30 -14.52
CA ASP A 3 7.42 28.79 -15.61
C ASP A 3 8.14 27.62 -16.30
N VAL A 4 7.51 26.45 -16.29
CA VAL A 4 8.00 25.22 -16.95
C VAL A 4 8.28 25.46 -18.43
N LYS A 5 7.47 26.28 -19.11
CA LYS A 5 7.67 26.57 -20.53
C LYS A 5 8.96 27.34 -20.79
N VAL A 6 9.33 28.27 -19.89
CA VAL A 6 10.60 29.01 -20.01
C VAL A 6 11.79 28.06 -19.88
N LEU A 7 11.73 27.06 -19.01
CA LEU A 7 12.76 26.03 -18.89
C LEU A 7 12.81 25.10 -20.13
N GLU A 8 11.65 24.80 -20.75
CA GLU A 8 11.55 24.04 -22.00
C GLU A 8 12.20 24.80 -23.18
N ASP A 9 11.84 26.08 -23.36
CA ASP A 9 12.39 26.98 -24.37
C ASP A 9 13.91 27.21 -24.16
N GLU A 10 14.37 27.38 -22.90
CA GLU A 10 15.81 27.51 -22.58
C GLU A 10 16.62 26.24 -22.87
N PHE A 11 16.07 25.06 -22.55
CA PHE A 11 16.70 23.76 -22.84
C PHE A 11 16.86 23.55 -24.35
N HIS A 12 15.80 23.79 -25.13
CA HIS A 12 15.85 23.67 -26.59
C HIS A 12 16.87 24.64 -27.21
N ALA A 13 16.88 25.91 -26.80
CA ALA A 13 17.85 26.91 -27.26
C ALA A 13 19.31 26.51 -26.96
N ALA A 14 19.55 25.83 -25.82
CA ALA A 14 20.87 25.32 -25.45
C ALA A 14 21.29 24.09 -26.27
N GLN A 15 20.39 23.15 -26.56
CA GLN A 15 20.68 22.03 -27.47
C GLN A 15 21.03 22.52 -28.88
N GLU A 16 20.31 23.50 -29.41
CA GLU A 16 20.67 24.13 -30.68
C GLU A 16 22.05 24.82 -30.63
N ALA A 17 22.43 25.44 -29.51
CA ALA A 17 23.74 26.05 -29.35
C ALA A 17 24.88 25.01 -29.40
N VAL A 18 24.68 23.83 -28.79
CA VAL A 18 25.59 22.69 -28.90
C VAL A 18 25.68 22.18 -30.35
N ALA A 19 24.56 22.11 -31.07
CA ALA A 19 24.54 21.72 -32.48
C ALA A 19 25.33 22.71 -33.35
N ARG A 20 25.01 24.01 -33.27
CA ARG A 20 25.70 25.10 -33.99
C ARG A 20 27.20 25.12 -33.72
N GLN A 21 27.62 25.06 -32.46
CA GLN A 21 29.04 25.04 -32.11
C GLN A 21 29.73 23.72 -32.56
N GLY A 22 28.98 22.62 -32.62
CA GLY A 22 29.43 21.37 -33.23
C GLY A 22 29.76 21.52 -34.72
N ASP A 23 28.96 22.27 -35.48
CA ASP A 23 29.22 22.58 -36.89
C ASP A 23 30.40 23.55 -37.08
N VAL A 24 30.57 24.52 -36.20
CA VAL A 24 31.78 25.38 -36.17
C VAL A 24 33.04 24.51 -35.99
N VAL A 25 33.04 23.59 -35.01
CA VAL A 25 34.16 22.65 -34.79
C VAL A 25 34.36 21.69 -35.98
N ARG A 26 33.29 21.24 -36.65
CA ARG A 26 33.40 20.42 -37.88
C ARG A 26 34.04 21.21 -39.03
N SER A 27 33.60 22.44 -39.25
CA SER A 27 34.07 23.32 -40.33
C SER A 27 35.53 23.72 -40.14
N LEU A 28 35.92 24.17 -38.93
CA LEU A 28 37.31 24.50 -38.63
C LEU A 28 38.23 23.28 -38.73
N LYS A 29 37.78 22.07 -38.36
CA LYS A 29 38.53 20.81 -38.55
C LYS A 29 38.65 20.37 -40.02
N ALA A 30 37.78 20.84 -40.91
CA ALA A 30 37.97 20.67 -42.35
C ALA A 30 39.02 21.66 -42.86
N GLN A 31 38.83 22.95 -42.60
CA GLN A 31 39.73 24.02 -43.06
C GLN A 31 41.17 23.87 -42.53
N ALA A 32 41.35 23.30 -41.32
CA ALA A 32 42.66 22.97 -40.76
C ALA A 32 43.35 21.76 -41.43
N LYS A 33 42.62 20.85 -42.09
CA LYS A 33 43.22 19.82 -42.96
C LYS A 33 43.72 20.39 -44.27
N ASP A 34 43.01 21.40 -44.80
CA ASP A 34 43.37 22.11 -46.03
C ASP A 34 44.43 23.21 -45.77
N GLY A 35 44.94 23.31 -44.54
CA GLY A 35 46.02 24.24 -44.16
C GLY A 35 45.62 25.71 -44.10
N HIS A 36 44.32 26.01 -44.02
CA HIS A 36 43.77 27.38 -44.07
C HIS A 36 43.44 27.98 -42.69
N VAL A 37 43.47 27.18 -41.62
CA VAL A 37 43.14 27.59 -40.24
C VAL A 37 44.18 27.04 -39.28
N ASP A 38 44.63 27.87 -38.33
CA ASP A 38 45.56 27.45 -37.28
C ASP A 38 44.89 26.51 -36.25
N ARG A 39 45.71 25.63 -35.68
CA ARG A 39 45.27 24.60 -34.73
C ARG A 39 44.73 25.20 -33.42
N SER A 40 45.24 26.35 -32.99
CA SER A 40 44.73 27.07 -31.82
C SER A 40 43.22 27.37 -31.92
N ALA A 41 42.75 27.89 -33.06
CA ALA A 41 41.34 28.20 -33.30
C ALA A 41 40.44 26.94 -33.29
N VAL A 42 40.98 25.77 -33.67
CA VAL A 42 40.26 24.49 -33.54
C VAL A 42 40.12 24.09 -32.07
N ASP A 43 41.18 24.26 -31.27
CA ASP A 43 41.19 23.89 -29.86
C ASP A 43 40.33 24.87 -29.01
N GLU A 44 40.34 26.18 -29.32
CA GLU A 44 39.42 27.17 -28.74
C GLU A 44 37.95 26.86 -29.06
N ALA A 45 37.65 26.48 -30.31
CA ALA A 45 36.29 26.10 -30.70
C ALA A 45 35.81 24.81 -30.01
N ILE A 46 36.73 23.88 -29.71
CA ILE A 46 36.47 22.69 -28.90
C ILE A 46 36.20 23.07 -27.44
N GLU A 47 36.94 24.00 -26.85
CA GLU A 47 36.71 24.44 -25.46
C GLU A 47 35.35 25.14 -25.33
N MET A 48 35.01 26.03 -26.27
CA MET A 48 33.67 26.61 -26.37
C MET A 48 32.59 25.53 -26.50
N LEU A 49 32.82 24.47 -27.30
CA LEU A 49 31.88 23.35 -27.43
C LEU A 49 31.67 22.58 -26.11
N LYS A 50 32.69 22.44 -25.26
CA LYS A 50 32.50 21.90 -23.89
C LYS A 50 31.63 22.84 -23.06
N GLN A 51 31.87 24.14 -23.14
CA GLN A 51 31.19 25.12 -22.30
C GLN A 51 29.69 25.24 -22.61
N VAL A 52 29.27 25.21 -23.89
CA VAL A 52 27.83 25.12 -24.23
C VAL A 52 27.22 23.76 -23.92
N LYS A 53 27.98 22.66 -23.91
CA LYS A 53 27.48 21.37 -23.42
C LYS A 53 27.14 21.42 -21.94
N ILE A 54 28.05 21.95 -21.11
CA ILE A 54 27.82 22.11 -19.67
C ILE A 54 26.61 23.05 -19.40
N ASP A 55 26.41 24.09 -20.20
CA ASP A 55 25.22 24.95 -20.09
C ASP A 55 23.93 24.23 -20.50
N ALA A 56 23.96 23.43 -21.57
CA ALA A 56 22.84 22.60 -22.02
C ALA A 56 22.51 21.48 -21.03
N GLU A 57 23.51 20.82 -20.45
CA GLU A 57 23.36 19.81 -19.40
C GLU A 57 22.77 20.42 -18.12
N ARG A 58 23.20 21.63 -17.72
CA ARG A 58 22.61 22.36 -16.58
C ARG A 58 21.15 22.76 -16.83
N LYS A 59 20.81 23.22 -18.04
CA LYS A 59 19.43 23.59 -18.42
C LYS A 59 18.53 22.37 -18.60
N GLN A 60 19.05 21.29 -19.18
CA GLN A 60 18.38 20.00 -19.23
C GLN A 60 18.06 19.53 -17.82
N LYS A 61 19.04 19.54 -16.91
CA LYS A 61 18.81 19.20 -15.50
C LYS A 61 17.77 20.10 -14.85
N ALA A 62 17.82 21.43 -15.05
CA ALA A 62 16.83 22.34 -14.50
C ALA A 62 15.39 22.08 -15.02
N TYR A 63 15.25 21.69 -16.30
CA TYR A 63 13.98 21.26 -16.89
C TYR A 63 13.55 19.87 -16.38
N GLU A 64 14.46 18.89 -16.30
CA GLU A 64 14.20 17.54 -15.78
C GLU A 64 13.84 17.58 -14.27
N ASP A 65 14.50 18.42 -13.46
CA ASP A 65 14.18 18.67 -12.05
C ASP A 65 12.80 19.35 -11.87
N ALA A 66 12.42 20.26 -12.79
CA ALA A 66 11.16 20.99 -12.73
C ALA A 66 9.94 20.24 -13.32
N THR A 67 10.17 19.23 -14.17
CA THR A 67 9.10 18.53 -14.91
C THR A 67 9.08 17.01 -14.73
N GLY A 68 10.18 16.40 -14.32
CA GLY A 68 10.38 14.95 -14.38
C GLY A 68 10.50 14.37 -15.80
N LYS A 69 10.50 15.19 -16.86
CA LYS A 69 10.53 14.74 -18.26
C LYS A 69 11.95 14.42 -18.74
N THR A 70 12.48 13.33 -18.22
CA THR A 70 13.69 12.68 -18.74
C THR A 70 13.49 12.28 -20.21
N ALA A 71 14.45 12.58 -21.09
CA ALA A 71 14.39 12.20 -22.52
C ALA A 71 14.36 10.66 -22.71
N GLY A 72 13.81 10.15 -23.84
CA GLY A 72 13.55 8.72 -24.04
C GLY A 72 14.73 7.77 -23.74
N ALA A 73 15.89 8.01 -24.36
CA ALA A 73 17.11 7.23 -24.09
C ALA A 73 17.68 7.45 -22.67
N ASN A 74 17.37 8.59 -22.04
CA ASN A 74 17.78 8.93 -20.67
C ASN A 74 16.86 8.21 -19.64
N LYS A 75 15.57 7.96 -19.94
CA LYS A 75 14.65 7.18 -19.09
C LYS A 75 15.14 5.76 -18.84
N GLU A 76 15.71 5.09 -19.85
CA GLU A 76 16.24 3.73 -19.69
C GLU A 76 17.52 3.69 -18.85
N ALA A 77 18.46 4.62 -19.10
CA ALA A 77 19.67 4.76 -18.29
C ALA A 77 19.32 5.07 -16.82
N PHE A 78 18.37 5.97 -16.58
CA PHE A 78 17.84 6.31 -15.27
C PHE A 78 17.20 5.10 -14.56
N ARG A 79 16.31 4.35 -15.25
CA ARG A 79 15.73 3.09 -14.72
C ARG A 79 16.81 2.08 -14.34
N ALA A 80 17.83 1.91 -15.19
CA ALA A 80 18.91 0.97 -14.94
C ALA A 80 19.75 1.38 -13.71
N ALA A 81 20.08 2.67 -13.59
CA ALA A 81 20.81 3.20 -12.43
C ALA A 81 20.01 3.04 -11.12
N MET A 82 18.73 3.41 -11.12
CA MET A 82 17.84 3.24 -9.97
C MET A 82 17.68 1.78 -9.57
N THR A 83 17.38 0.90 -10.53
CA THR A 83 17.16 -0.54 -10.27
C THR A 83 18.45 -1.20 -9.77
N ASN A 84 19.62 -0.80 -10.30
CA ASN A 84 20.91 -1.25 -9.77
C ASN A 84 21.10 -0.83 -8.32
N ALA A 85 20.79 0.43 -7.96
CA ALA A 85 20.89 0.88 -6.57
C ALA A 85 19.92 0.12 -5.65
N LEU A 86 18.67 -0.09 -6.06
CA LEU A 86 17.65 -0.82 -5.31
C LEU A 86 18.05 -2.30 -5.06
N GLU A 87 18.49 -3.04 -6.08
CA GLU A 87 18.96 -4.42 -5.91
C GLU A 87 20.27 -4.49 -5.10
N ARG A 88 21.25 -3.63 -5.39
CA ARG A 88 22.57 -3.59 -4.73
C ARG A 88 22.52 -3.08 -3.29
N ARG A 89 21.39 -2.52 -2.87
CA ARG A 89 21.08 -2.17 -1.47
C ARG A 89 19.96 -3.02 -0.86
N LEU A 90 19.50 -4.05 -1.57
CA LEU A 90 18.48 -5.00 -1.12
C LEU A 90 17.18 -4.29 -0.65
N PHE A 91 16.69 -3.33 -1.42
CA PHE A 91 15.30 -2.87 -1.28
C PHE A 91 14.35 -3.99 -1.72
N TYR A 92 14.53 -4.49 -2.93
CA TYR A 92 13.93 -5.74 -3.39
C TYR A 92 14.87 -6.47 -4.35
N ILE A 93 14.66 -7.78 -4.52
CA ILE A 93 15.31 -8.63 -5.52
C ILE A 93 14.28 -9.60 -6.13
N PRO A 94 14.49 -10.14 -7.34
CA PRO A 94 13.65 -11.22 -7.88
C PRO A 94 13.64 -12.43 -6.92
N SER A 95 12.44 -12.94 -6.58
CA SER A 95 12.31 -14.08 -5.68
C SER A 95 12.95 -15.34 -6.26
N PHE A 96 13.51 -16.18 -5.39
CA PHE A 96 14.15 -17.45 -5.75
C PHE A 96 15.39 -17.30 -6.66
N LYS A 97 16.12 -16.17 -6.56
CA LYS A 97 17.25 -15.79 -7.45
C LYS A 97 18.29 -16.88 -7.69
N ILE A 98 18.60 -17.72 -6.69
CA ILE A 98 19.57 -18.83 -6.81
C ILE A 98 19.05 -20.05 -7.60
N TYR A 99 17.74 -20.12 -7.85
CA TYR A 99 17.06 -21.16 -8.65
C TYR A 99 16.66 -20.67 -10.05
N GLY A 100 17.22 -19.53 -10.50
CA GLY A 100 16.88 -18.88 -11.78
C GLY A 100 15.87 -17.73 -11.65
N SER A 101 15.27 -17.56 -10.48
CA SER A 101 14.14 -16.64 -10.18
C SER A 101 12.80 -17.03 -10.83
N VAL A 102 11.70 -16.50 -10.29
CA VAL A 102 10.36 -16.64 -10.90
C VAL A 102 9.79 -15.26 -11.23
N ALA A 103 9.48 -15.02 -12.51
CA ALA A 103 8.96 -13.74 -12.97
C ALA A 103 7.63 -13.38 -12.27
N GLY A 104 7.53 -12.12 -11.82
CA GLY A 104 6.39 -11.60 -11.08
C GLY A 104 6.45 -11.78 -9.56
N PHE A 105 7.49 -12.41 -9.00
CA PHE A 105 7.69 -12.51 -7.55
C PHE A 105 8.97 -11.76 -7.13
N TYR A 106 8.89 -11.00 -6.04
CA TYR A 106 9.99 -10.18 -5.52
C TYR A 106 10.11 -10.27 -3.99
N ASP A 107 11.31 -10.60 -3.52
CA ASP A 107 11.66 -10.61 -2.11
C ASP A 107 12.06 -9.19 -1.69
N TYR A 108 11.39 -8.64 -0.68
CA TYR A 108 11.79 -7.36 -0.07
C TYR A 108 12.94 -7.61 0.92
N GLY A 109 14.06 -6.91 0.75
CA GLY A 109 15.17 -6.96 1.70
C GLY A 109 15.00 -5.92 2.83
N PRO A 110 15.98 -5.81 3.76
CA PRO A 110 15.80 -5.04 4.99
C PRO A 110 15.28 -3.60 4.84
N PRO A 111 15.85 -2.72 3.97
CA PRO A 111 15.29 -1.39 3.76
C PRO A 111 13.94 -1.41 3.01
N GLY A 112 13.69 -2.38 2.14
CA GLY A 112 12.38 -2.51 1.47
C GLY A 112 11.27 -2.91 2.42
N CYS A 113 11.53 -3.87 3.31
CA CYS A 113 10.61 -4.26 4.38
C CYS A 113 10.30 -3.09 5.32
N ALA A 114 11.34 -2.37 5.78
CA ALA A 114 11.17 -1.20 6.64
C ALA A 114 10.37 -0.09 5.94
N MET A 115 10.64 0.20 4.67
CA MET A 115 9.86 1.19 3.93
C MET A 115 8.41 0.76 3.68
N LYS A 116 8.18 -0.50 3.28
CA LYS A 116 6.84 -1.07 3.09
C LYS A 116 6.03 -0.94 4.38
N GLN A 117 6.62 -1.30 5.52
CA GLN A 117 6.00 -1.12 6.84
C GLN A 117 5.73 0.36 7.16
N ASN A 118 6.66 1.27 6.88
CA ASN A 118 6.48 2.72 7.11
C ASN A 118 5.35 3.32 6.25
N VAL A 119 5.27 2.96 4.97
CA VAL A 119 4.22 3.43 4.04
C VAL A 119 2.86 2.87 4.47
N THR A 120 2.77 1.57 4.76
CA THR A 120 1.55 0.93 5.27
C THR A 120 1.12 1.51 6.63
N GLN A 121 2.04 1.79 7.55
CA GLN A 121 1.69 2.42 8.83
C GLN A 121 1.27 3.89 8.65
N THR A 122 1.88 4.61 7.71
CA THR A 122 1.43 5.96 7.35
C THR A 122 0.02 5.92 6.78
N TRP A 123 -0.30 4.93 5.95
CA TRP A 123 -1.65 4.70 5.41
C TRP A 123 -2.66 4.39 6.52
N ARG A 124 -2.35 3.46 7.45
CA ARG A 124 -3.19 3.19 8.64
C ARG A 124 -3.45 4.46 9.45
N ASN A 125 -2.41 5.23 9.73
CA ASN A 125 -2.53 6.48 10.49
C ASN A 125 -3.31 7.58 9.73
N HIS A 126 -3.44 7.48 8.40
CA HIS A 126 -4.06 8.49 7.54
C HIS A 126 -5.49 8.16 7.10
N PHE A 127 -5.86 6.88 7.09
CA PHE A 127 -7.22 6.42 6.75
C PHE A 127 -7.88 5.74 7.94
N VAL A 128 -7.35 4.60 8.39
CA VAL A 128 -7.94 3.77 9.47
C VAL A 128 -8.12 4.56 10.77
N LEU A 129 -7.06 5.20 11.26
CA LEU A 129 -7.08 5.94 12.52
C LEU A 129 -7.91 7.23 12.44
N GLU A 130 -7.88 7.91 11.29
CA GLU A 130 -8.57 9.19 11.09
C GLU A 130 -10.10 8.99 11.00
N GLU A 131 -10.58 8.00 10.24
CA GLU A 131 -12.02 7.73 10.08
C GLU A 131 -12.56 6.72 11.10
N ASN A 132 -11.72 6.19 12.00
CA ASN A 132 -12.04 5.11 12.94
C ASN A 132 -12.55 3.85 12.20
N MET A 133 -11.89 3.50 11.09
CA MET A 133 -12.29 2.36 10.25
C MET A 133 -12.10 1.03 10.97
N LEU A 134 -12.96 0.07 10.66
CA LEU A 134 -12.87 -1.29 11.17
C LEU A 134 -11.82 -2.08 10.36
N GLU A 135 -10.56 -2.02 10.78
CA GLU A 135 -9.50 -2.83 10.15
C GLU A 135 -9.68 -4.32 10.50
N VAL A 136 -9.68 -5.17 9.46
CA VAL A 136 -9.81 -6.63 9.55
C VAL A 136 -8.70 -7.35 8.79
N GLU A 137 -8.47 -8.61 9.15
CA GLU A 137 -7.56 -9.52 8.43
C GLU A 137 -8.30 -10.83 8.08
N CYS A 138 -8.68 -10.97 6.81
CA CYS A 138 -9.30 -12.20 6.29
C CYS A 138 -8.23 -13.14 5.66
N PRO A 139 -8.52 -14.45 5.53
CA PRO A 139 -7.65 -15.40 4.84
C PRO A 139 -7.34 -15.04 3.38
N ALA A 140 -6.17 -15.44 2.89
CA ALA A 140 -5.80 -15.33 1.47
C ALA A 140 -6.41 -16.45 0.59
N VAL A 141 -6.69 -17.62 1.17
CA VAL A 141 -7.36 -18.75 0.51
C VAL A 141 -8.86 -18.55 0.58
N THR A 142 -9.52 -18.49 -0.58
CA THR A 142 -10.94 -18.20 -0.72
C THR A 142 -11.65 -19.36 -1.43
N PRO A 143 -12.76 -19.90 -0.86
CA PRO A 143 -13.55 -20.94 -1.53
C PRO A 143 -14.16 -20.45 -2.86
N GLU A 144 -14.22 -21.32 -3.87
CA GLU A 144 -14.70 -20.98 -5.22
C GLU A 144 -16.07 -20.28 -5.23
N ILE A 145 -17.00 -20.68 -4.36
CA ILE A 145 -18.36 -20.11 -4.30
C ILE A 145 -18.38 -18.60 -4.04
N VAL A 146 -17.42 -18.07 -3.27
CA VAL A 146 -17.32 -16.62 -2.96
C VAL A 146 -16.89 -15.84 -4.21
N LEU A 147 -15.95 -16.40 -4.99
CA LEU A 147 -15.45 -15.79 -6.22
C LEU A 147 -16.36 -16.08 -7.43
N LYS A 148 -17.28 -17.05 -7.33
CA LYS A 148 -18.44 -17.16 -8.22
C LYS A 148 -19.49 -16.10 -7.90
N ALA A 149 -19.76 -15.81 -6.62
CA ALA A 149 -20.72 -14.78 -6.21
C ALA A 149 -20.34 -13.39 -6.74
N SER A 150 -19.08 -12.97 -6.60
CA SER A 150 -18.58 -11.69 -7.14
C SER A 150 -18.20 -11.71 -8.62
N GLY A 151 -18.55 -12.77 -9.36
CA GLY A 151 -18.30 -12.89 -10.81
C GLY A 151 -16.84 -13.11 -11.23
N HIS A 152 -15.89 -13.10 -10.29
CA HIS A 152 -14.45 -13.30 -10.56
C HIS A 152 -14.16 -14.62 -11.31
N VAL A 153 -14.79 -15.73 -10.94
CA VAL A 153 -14.55 -17.04 -11.61
C VAL A 153 -14.96 -17.02 -13.10
N GLU A 154 -15.91 -16.17 -13.47
CA GLU A 154 -16.35 -16.00 -14.87
C GLU A 154 -15.50 -14.96 -15.60
N ARG A 155 -15.11 -13.86 -14.93
CA ARG A 155 -14.55 -12.65 -15.56
C ARG A 155 -13.04 -12.43 -15.40
N PHE A 156 -12.36 -13.05 -14.43
CA PHE A 156 -10.89 -13.00 -14.34
C PHE A 156 -10.26 -13.98 -15.35
N THR A 157 -10.57 -13.80 -16.62
CA THR A 157 -10.15 -14.67 -17.73
C THR A 157 -9.66 -13.81 -18.88
N ASP A 158 -8.34 -13.76 -19.06
CA ASP A 158 -7.71 -13.09 -20.20
C ASP A 158 -7.65 -14.02 -21.41
N PHE A 159 -7.50 -13.45 -22.60
CA PHE A 159 -7.09 -14.21 -23.78
C PHE A 159 -5.57 -14.24 -23.90
N MET A 160 -5.04 -15.45 -24.08
CA MET A 160 -3.61 -15.75 -24.13
C MET A 160 -3.26 -16.41 -25.46
N VAL A 161 -2.10 -16.08 -26.02
CA VAL A 161 -1.50 -16.77 -27.17
C VAL A 161 -0.15 -17.36 -26.80
N LYS A 162 0.31 -18.33 -27.59
CA LYS A 162 1.61 -18.99 -27.42
C LYS A 162 2.49 -18.83 -28.64
N ASP A 163 3.79 -18.61 -28.45
CA ASP A 163 4.79 -18.88 -29.49
C ASP A 163 4.70 -20.36 -29.90
N VAL A 164 4.47 -20.63 -31.19
CA VAL A 164 4.20 -21.98 -31.71
C VAL A 164 5.43 -22.91 -31.62
N LYS A 165 6.63 -22.38 -31.40
CA LYS A 165 7.88 -23.17 -31.28
C LYS A 165 8.40 -23.27 -29.84
N THR A 166 8.35 -22.19 -29.05
CA THR A 166 8.87 -22.21 -27.67
C THR A 166 7.79 -22.53 -26.63
N GLY A 167 6.52 -22.28 -26.93
CA GLY A 167 5.42 -22.38 -25.98
C GLY A 167 5.29 -21.18 -25.03
N ASP A 168 6.15 -20.16 -25.16
CA ASP A 168 6.10 -18.94 -24.35
C ASP A 168 4.74 -18.24 -24.50
N CYS A 169 4.19 -17.78 -23.38
CA CYS A 169 2.82 -17.29 -23.28
C CYS A 169 2.78 -15.75 -23.21
N TYR A 170 1.88 -15.16 -23.99
CA TYR A 170 1.70 -13.71 -24.10
C TYR A 170 0.21 -13.36 -23.99
N ARG A 171 -0.10 -12.23 -23.34
CA ARG A 171 -1.47 -11.66 -23.29
C ARG A 171 -1.82 -11.15 -24.69
N ALA A 172 -2.95 -11.59 -25.24
CA ALA A 172 -3.25 -11.46 -26.67
C ALA A 172 -3.66 -10.02 -27.05
N ASP A 173 -4.32 -9.32 -26.12
CA ASP A 173 -4.61 -7.89 -26.18
C ASP A 173 -3.34 -7.03 -26.23
N HIS A 174 -2.41 -7.20 -25.29
CA HIS A 174 -1.17 -6.41 -25.22
C HIS A 174 -0.24 -6.61 -26.44
N LEU A 175 -0.33 -7.76 -27.12
CA LEU A 175 0.36 -7.96 -28.39
C LEU A 175 -0.29 -7.20 -29.55
N LEU A 176 -1.62 -7.06 -29.54
CA LEU A 176 -2.34 -6.25 -30.53
C LEU A 176 -2.15 -4.75 -30.26
N GLU A 177 -2.27 -4.30 -29.00
CA GLU A 177 -2.00 -2.92 -28.57
C GLU A 177 -0.63 -2.44 -29.09
N GLY A 178 0.45 -3.13 -28.73
CA GLY A 178 1.81 -2.76 -29.16
C GLY A 178 2.05 -2.87 -30.67
N ALA A 179 1.27 -3.66 -31.40
CA ALA A 179 1.32 -3.71 -32.86
C ALA A 179 0.56 -2.54 -33.51
N LEU A 180 -0.57 -2.13 -32.93
CA LEU A 180 -1.35 -0.96 -33.36
C LEU A 180 -0.59 0.34 -33.08
N GLU A 181 0.01 0.48 -31.89
CA GLU A 181 0.90 1.60 -31.57
C GLU A 181 2.07 1.69 -32.55
N ALA A 182 2.79 0.59 -32.78
CA ALA A 182 3.90 0.56 -33.73
C ALA A 182 3.47 0.90 -35.18
N ALA A 183 2.27 0.49 -35.60
CA ALA A 183 1.73 0.83 -36.92
C ALA A 183 1.25 2.30 -37.02
N LEU A 184 0.81 2.90 -35.91
CA LEU A 184 0.44 4.31 -35.82
C LEU A 184 1.66 5.24 -35.72
N GLU A 185 2.81 4.74 -35.26
CA GLU A 185 4.09 5.46 -35.19
C GLU A 185 5.03 5.23 -36.41
N ASP A 186 4.72 4.31 -37.34
CA ASP A 186 5.59 4.05 -38.49
C ASP A 186 5.63 5.22 -39.50
N THR A 187 6.63 6.08 -39.33
CA THR A 187 6.95 7.20 -40.22
C THR A 187 7.49 6.79 -41.60
N LYS A 188 7.80 5.50 -41.83
CA LYS A 188 8.28 4.97 -43.12
C LYS A 188 7.16 4.38 -43.96
N ASN A 189 6.23 3.66 -43.34
CA ASN A 189 5.02 3.12 -43.99
C ASN A 189 3.75 3.61 -43.28
N PRO A 190 3.46 4.92 -43.27
CA PRO A 190 2.30 5.45 -42.58
C PRO A 190 0.99 4.87 -43.15
N LEU A 191 0.10 4.46 -42.25
CA LEU A 191 -1.25 4.02 -42.57
C LEU A 191 -2.03 5.09 -43.36
N SER A 192 -3.02 4.67 -44.17
CA SER A 192 -3.96 5.62 -44.78
C SER A 192 -4.76 6.36 -43.69
N LYS A 193 -5.46 7.46 -44.01
CA LYS A 193 -6.26 8.19 -43.01
C LYS A 193 -7.37 7.32 -42.41
N GLU A 194 -7.91 6.45 -43.24
CA GLU A 194 -8.98 5.49 -42.94
C GLU A 194 -8.41 4.38 -42.06
N ALA A 195 -7.32 3.72 -42.46
CA ALA A 195 -6.65 2.71 -41.65
C ALA A 195 -6.06 3.26 -40.33
N THR A 196 -5.66 4.54 -40.31
CA THR A 196 -5.25 5.27 -39.08
C THR A 196 -6.43 5.49 -38.13
N PHE A 197 -7.64 5.68 -38.66
CA PHE A 197 -8.86 5.79 -37.86
C PHE A 197 -9.26 4.40 -37.34
N GLU A 198 -9.31 3.38 -38.19
CA GLU A 198 -9.62 1.99 -37.83
C GLU A 198 -8.64 1.45 -36.77
N ALA A 199 -7.33 1.67 -36.94
CA ALA A 199 -6.34 1.26 -35.96
C ALA A 199 -6.49 1.97 -34.61
N ARG A 200 -7.00 3.21 -34.57
CA ARG A 200 -7.26 3.95 -33.32
C ARG A 200 -8.58 3.57 -32.65
N ASP A 201 -9.63 3.30 -33.42
CA ASP A 201 -10.90 2.77 -32.90
C ASP A 201 -10.69 1.37 -32.31
N LEU A 202 -9.95 0.52 -33.02
CA LEU A 202 -9.55 -0.80 -32.55
C LEU A 202 -8.65 -0.72 -31.31
N LEU A 203 -7.63 0.16 -31.31
CA LEU A 203 -6.75 0.35 -30.15
C LEU A 203 -7.53 0.79 -28.90
N ALA A 204 -8.53 1.67 -29.06
CA ALA A 204 -9.40 2.12 -27.97
C ALA A 204 -10.35 1.03 -27.44
N ARG A 205 -10.44 -0.13 -28.11
CA ARG A 205 -11.42 -1.20 -27.82
C ARG A 205 -10.81 -2.60 -27.74
N VAL A 206 -9.48 -2.75 -27.73
CA VAL A 206 -8.82 -4.08 -27.70
C VAL A 206 -9.28 -4.93 -26.51
N GLY A 207 -9.43 -4.32 -25.33
CA GLY A 207 -9.91 -5.01 -24.12
C GLY A 207 -11.37 -5.46 -24.15
N GLU A 208 -12.16 -5.06 -25.16
CA GLU A 208 -13.54 -5.53 -25.38
C GLU A 208 -13.61 -6.79 -26.26
N LEU A 209 -12.55 -7.11 -27.01
CA LEU A 209 -12.60 -8.07 -28.13
C LEU A 209 -12.78 -9.52 -27.66
N GLY A 210 -13.74 -10.23 -28.24
CA GLY A 210 -13.85 -11.67 -28.09
C GLY A 210 -12.67 -12.41 -28.75
N ALA A 211 -12.33 -13.61 -28.26
CA ALA A 211 -11.18 -14.40 -28.74
C ALA A 211 -11.06 -14.50 -30.28
N ALA A 212 -12.18 -14.64 -30.99
CA ALA A 212 -12.21 -14.74 -32.45
C ALA A 212 -11.95 -13.40 -33.15
N GLU A 213 -12.44 -12.28 -32.60
CA GLU A 213 -12.20 -10.93 -33.11
C GLU A 213 -10.74 -10.52 -32.86
N LEU A 214 -10.24 -10.84 -31.67
CA LEU A 214 -8.86 -10.63 -31.26
C LEU A 214 -7.89 -11.47 -32.11
N GLY A 215 -8.22 -12.73 -32.40
CA GLY A 215 -7.42 -13.59 -33.30
C GLY A 215 -7.41 -13.10 -34.75
N ALA A 216 -8.56 -12.63 -35.26
CA ALA A 216 -8.67 -12.01 -36.57
C ALA A 216 -7.82 -10.71 -36.65
N ALA A 217 -7.87 -9.86 -35.63
CA ALA A 217 -7.08 -8.63 -35.56
C ALA A 217 -5.57 -8.90 -35.44
N LEU A 218 -5.14 -9.82 -34.57
CA LEU A 218 -3.74 -10.27 -34.49
C LEU A 218 -3.23 -10.80 -35.84
N THR A 219 -4.07 -11.51 -36.58
CA THR A 219 -3.75 -11.98 -37.94
C THR A 219 -3.67 -10.83 -38.94
N GLN A 220 -4.63 -9.89 -38.91
CA GLN A 220 -4.69 -8.72 -39.79
C GLN A 220 -3.45 -7.83 -39.68
N TYR A 221 -2.99 -7.58 -38.44
CA TYR A 221 -1.80 -6.77 -38.16
C TYR A 221 -0.49 -7.58 -38.17
N GLY A 222 -0.53 -8.86 -38.60
CA GLY A 222 0.66 -9.71 -38.80
C GLY A 222 1.44 -10.00 -37.52
N VAL A 223 0.75 -10.02 -36.37
CA VAL A 223 1.37 -10.01 -35.04
C VAL A 223 2.08 -11.34 -34.75
N LYS A 224 3.26 -11.24 -34.14
CA LYS A 224 4.21 -12.34 -33.91
C LYS A 224 4.82 -12.25 -32.52
N ALA A 225 5.36 -13.36 -32.02
CA ALA A 225 6.02 -13.42 -30.73
C ALA A 225 7.14 -12.34 -30.63
N PRO A 226 7.13 -11.43 -29.64
CA PRO A 226 8.01 -10.25 -29.61
C PRO A 226 9.50 -10.58 -29.71
N ASP A 227 9.95 -11.60 -28.99
CA ASP A 227 11.36 -11.88 -28.77
C ASP A 227 11.96 -12.80 -29.86
N THR A 228 11.14 -13.69 -30.41
CA THR A 228 11.56 -14.74 -31.39
C THR A 228 11.15 -14.44 -32.84
N LYS A 229 10.14 -13.56 -33.03
CA LYS A 229 9.40 -13.33 -34.29
C LYS A 229 8.75 -14.58 -34.90
N ASN A 230 8.53 -15.62 -34.09
CA ASN A 230 7.74 -16.78 -34.46
C ASN A 230 6.24 -16.44 -34.61
N ASP A 231 5.53 -17.30 -35.31
CA ASP A 231 4.07 -17.30 -35.36
C ASP A 231 3.48 -17.63 -33.98
N ILE A 232 2.29 -17.09 -33.72
CA ILE A 232 1.53 -17.26 -32.47
C ILE A 232 0.32 -18.18 -32.68
N SER A 233 -0.15 -18.82 -31.61
CA SER A 233 -1.41 -19.56 -31.61
C SER A 233 -2.63 -18.63 -31.72
N GLU A 234 -3.79 -19.19 -32.05
CA GLU A 234 -5.08 -18.55 -31.77
C GLU A 234 -5.19 -18.16 -30.28
N PRO A 235 -5.93 -17.08 -29.94
CA PRO A 235 -6.19 -16.70 -28.55
C PRO A 235 -7.09 -17.71 -27.83
N PHE A 236 -6.71 -18.11 -26.63
CA PHE A 236 -7.50 -19.01 -25.78
C PHE A 236 -7.63 -18.45 -24.35
N PRO A 237 -8.74 -18.73 -23.63
CA PRO A 237 -8.98 -18.21 -22.29
C PRO A 237 -7.99 -18.76 -21.25
N PHE A 238 -7.52 -17.89 -20.38
CA PHE A 238 -6.63 -18.20 -19.25
C PHE A 238 -7.08 -17.47 -17.99
N ASN A 239 -7.33 -18.22 -16.92
CA ASN A 239 -7.85 -17.65 -15.67
C ASN A 239 -6.72 -17.06 -14.80
N LEU A 240 -6.89 -15.79 -14.40
CA LEU A 240 -5.91 -15.01 -13.65
C LEU A 240 -5.88 -15.30 -12.14
N MET A 241 -6.65 -16.26 -11.62
CA MET A 241 -6.62 -16.59 -10.19
C MET A 241 -5.81 -17.86 -9.95
N PHE A 242 -4.94 -17.85 -8.93
CA PHE A 242 -4.19 -19.04 -8.51
C PHE A 242 -5.12 -20.07 -7.86
N LYS A 243 -5.55 -21.06 -8.65
CA LYS A 243 -6.39 -22.17 -8.18
C LYS A 243 -5.64 -23.09 -7.22
N THR A 244 -6.32 -23.55 -6.18
CA THR A 244 -5.82 -24.52 -5.19
C THR A 244 -6.94 -25.47 -4.74
N SER A 245 -6.64 -26.39 -3.83
CA SER A 245 -7.62 -27.23 -3.15
C SER A 245 -7.58 -26.99 -1.64
N ILE A 246 -8.75 -26.94 -1.01
CA ILE A 246 -8.90 -26.76 0.43
C ILE A 246 -9.13 -28.13 1.06
N GLY A 247 -8.13 -28.62 1.78
CA GLY A 247 -8.15 -29.94 2.43
C GLY A 247 -7.65 -31.08 1.54
N PRO A 248 -7.36 -32.26 2.13
CA PRO A 248 -6.59 -33.32 1.48
C PRO A 248 -7.36 -34.16 0.45
N ARG A 249 -8.66 -33.88 0.21
CA ARG A 249 -9.53 -34.70 -0.64
C ARG A 249 -9.66 -34.21 -2.09
N GLY A 250 -9.26 -32.98 -2.40
CA GLY A 250 -9.50 -32.40 -3.72
C GLY A 250 -10.93 -31.90 -3.96
N ASP A 251 -11.86 -32.08 -3.01
CA ASP A 251 -13.29 -31.88 -3.18
C ASP A 251 -13.73 -30.40 -3.04
N LEU A 252 -13.14 -29.64 -2.12
CA LEU A 252 -13.39 -28.20 -2.02
C LEU A 252 -12.36 -27.41 -2.84
N VAL A 253 -12.81 -26.85 -3.96
CA VAL A 253 -12.00 -25.94 -4.79
C VAL A 253 -11.85 -24.58 -4.10
N GLY A 254 -10.62 -24.08 -4.05
CA GLY A 254 -10.30 -22.73 -3.60
C GLY A 254 -9.40 -22.00 -4.59
N TYR A 255 -9.19 -20.72 -4.32
CA TYR A 255 -8.23 -19.87 -5.04
C TYR A 255 -7.49 -19.00 -4.03
N LEU A 256 -6.31 -18.49 -4.39
CA LEU A 256 -5.76 -17.30 -3.73
C LEU A 256 -6.53 -16.08 -4.23
N ARG A 257 -6.92 -15.19 -3.31
CA ARG A 257 -7.77 -14.03 -3.61
C ARG A 257 -7.10 -13.03 -4.59
N PRO A 258 -7.83 -12.49 -5.58
CA PRO A 258 -7.33 -11.47 -6.51
C PRO A 258 -7.42 -10.03 -5.99
N GLU A 259 -8.21 -9.82 -4.94
CA GLU A 259 -8.45 -8.58 -4.19
C GLU A 259 -8.73 -8.94 -2.71
N THR A 260 -8.72 -7.96 -1.80
CA THR A 260 -9.01 -8.15 -0.37
C THR A 260 -10.44 -7.81 0.03
N ALA A 261 -11.11 -6.91 -0.71
CA ALA A 261 -12.49 -6.42 -0.53
C ALA A 261 -13.51 -7.54 -0.24
N GLN A 262 -13.41 -8.67 -0.95
CA GLN A 262 -14.29 -9.83 -0.76
C GLN A 262 -14.30 -10.38 0.68
N GLY A 263 -13.21 -10.23 1.43
CA GLY A 263 -13.15 -10.59 2.85
C GLY A 263 -14.00 -9.65 3.73
N ILE A 264 -14.09 -8.38 3.36
CA ILE A 264 -14.90 -7.38 4.06
C ILE A 264 -16.39 -7.60 3.75
N PHE A 265 -16.76 -7.82 2.49
CA PHE A 265 -18.16 -8.05 2.09
C PHE A 265 -18.80 -9.26 2.78
N VAL A 266 -18.11 -10.40 2.88
CA VAL A 266 -18.67 -11.58 3.57
C VAL A 266 -18.83 -11.39 5.09
N ASN A 267 -18.09 -10.45 5.69
CA ASN A 267 -18.19 -10.08 7.11
C ASN A 267 -19.06 -8.83 7.35
N PHE A 268 -19.69 -8.26 6.31
CA PHE A 268 -20.44 -7.00 6.38
C PHE A 268 -21.45 -6.94 7.54
N LYS A 269 -22.16 -8.04 7.79
CA LYS A 269 -23.19 -8.12 8.83
C LYS A 269 -22.63 -7.94 10.24
N ASP A 270 -21.50 -8.57 10.53
CA ASP A 270 -20.84 -8.51 11.84
C ASP A 270 -20.11 -7.17 12.03
N LEU A 271 -19.57 -6.61 10.94
CA LEU A 271 -19.00 -5.25 10.92
C LEU A 271 -20.06 -4.17 11.16
N LEU A 272 -21.22 -4.26 10.49
CA LEU A 272 -22.36 -3.38 10.72
C LEU A 272 -22.87 -3.50 12.16
N TYR A 273 -22.97 -4.71 12.70
CA TYR A 273 -23.34 -4.94 14.10
C TYR A 273 -22.33 -4.34 15.09
N TYR A 274 -21.03 -4.51 14.83
CA TYR A 274 -19.95 -3.93 15.64
C TYR A 274 -20.01 -2.39 15.64
N ASN A 275 -20.37 -1.76 14.51
CA ASN A 275 -20.63 -0.32 14.44
C ASN A 275 -21.98 0.11 15.06
N GLY A 276 -22.64 -0.76 15.83
CA GLY A 276 -23.93 -0.48 16.48
C GLY A 276 -25.10 -0.33 15.48
N SER A 277 -25.01 -1.01 14.33
CA SER A 277 -25.98 -1.00 13.22
C SER A 277 -26.23 0.39 12.61
N LYS A 278 -25.18 1.20 12.48
CA LYS A 278 -25.22 2.56 11.91
C LYS A 278 -24.43 2.67 10.61
N LEU A 279 -24.87 3.62 9.77
CA LEU A 279 -24.20 4.07 8.56
C LEU A 279 -24.05 5.61 8.56
N PRO A 280 -23.08 6.17 7.82
CA PRO A 280 -22.02 5.44 7.10
C PRO A 280 -21.03 4.78 8.06
N PHE A 281 -20.31 3.76 7.57
CA PHE A 281 -19.15 3.19 8.26
C PHE A 281 -18.15 2.66 7.24
N ALA A 282 -16.86 2.65 7.59
CA ALA A 282 -15.82 2.07 6.76
C ALA A 282 -15.16 0.89 7.46
N ALA A 283 -14.90 -0.17 6.70
CA ALA A 283 -14.00 -1.25 7.07
C ALA A 283 -12.78 -1.22 6.14
N ALA A 284 -11.65 -1.75 6.60
CA ALA A 284 -10.40 -1.72 5.84
C ALA A 284 -9.65 -3.05 5.98
N GLN A 285 -8.85 -3.40 4.98
CA GLN A 285 -7.98 -4.58 5.07
C GLN A 285 -6.65 -4.31 4.38
N ILE A 286 -5.56 -4.82 4.96
CA ILE A 286 -4.22 -4.75 4.38
C ILE A 286 -3.63 -6.16 4.34
N GLY A 287 -3.22 -6.62 3.16
CA GLY A 287 -2.64 -7.95 3.00
C GLY A 287 -2.27 -8.28 1.57
N SER A 288 -1.70 -9.48 1.36
CA SER A 288 -1.38 -9.96 0.01
C SER A 288 -2.64 -10.30 -0.79
N SER A 289 -2.57 -10.04 -2.09
CA SER A 289 -3.49 -10.45 -3.14
C SER A 289 -2.69 -11.02 -4.31
N TYR A 290 -3.32 -11.88 -5.10
CA TYR A 290 -2.66 -12.82 -5.99
C TYR A 290 -3.33 -12.81 -7.36
N ARG A 291 -2.58 -12.40 -8.39
CA ARG A 291 -3.04 -12.41 -9.79
C ARG A 291 -2.03 -13.18 -10.62
N ASN A 292 -2.43 -14.28 -11.23
CA ASN A 292 -1.59 -15.17 -12.02
C ASN A 292 -1.26 -14.55 -13.39
N GLU A 293 -0.55 -13.42 -13.35
CA GLU A 293 -0.22 -12.59 -14.49
C GLU A 293 0.49 -13.39 -15.59
N ILE A 294 0.09 -13.18 -16.84
CA ILE A 294 0.58 -13.94 -18.00
C ILE A 294 2.03 -13.55 -18.31
N SER A 295 2.31 -12.25 -18.41
CA SER A 295 3.66 -11.71 -18.66
C SER A 295 3.98 -10.57 -17.68
N PRO A 296 4.36 -10.89 -16.42
CA PRO A 296 4.75 -9.88 -15.44
C PRO A 296 6.03 -9.15 -15.88
N ARG A 297 5.97 -7.83 -15.93
CA ARG A 297 6.99 -6.92 -16.50
C ARG A 297 7.09 -5.65 -15.64
N ALA A 298 8.11 -4.82 -15.89
CA ALA A 298 8.30 -3.52 -15.21
C ALA A 298 8.45 -3.58 -13.67
N GLY A 299 9.17 -4.58 -13.16
CA GLY A 299 9.54 -4.65 -11.74
C GLY A 299 8.33 -4.85 -10.81
N LEU A 300 8.20 -4.02 -9.78
CA LEU A 300 7.09 -4.07 -8.83
C LEU A 300 5.74 -3.62 -9.40
N LEU A 301 5.69 -3.10 -10.64
CA LEU A 301 4.47 -2.52 -11.21
C LEU A 301 3.43 -3.56 -11.64
N ARG A 302 3.88 -4.75 -12.10
CA ARG A 302 3.03 -5.83 -12.61
C ARG A 302 3.55 -7.18 -12.12
N VAL A 303 3.07 -7.59 -10.95
CA VAL A 303 3.55 -8.72 -10.14
C VAL A 303 2.43 -9.72 -9.83
N ARG A 304 2.82 -10.95 -9.47
CA ARG A 304 1.91 -12.07 -9.21
C ARG A 304 1.42 -12.17 -7.77
N GLU A 305 2.23 -11.69 -6.82
CA GLU A 305 1.82 -11.39 -5.46
C GLU A 305 2.15 -9.92 -5.14
N PHE A 306 1.20 -9.20 -4.56
CA PHE A 306 1.37 -7.84 -4.09
C PHE A 306 0.53 -7.57 -2.85
N THR A 307 0.97 -6.65 -2.01
CA THR A 307 0.16 -6.16 -0.89
C THR A 307 -0.74 -5.04 -1.37
N GLN A 308 -2.04 -5.19 -1.13
CA GLN A 308 -3.01 -4.11 -1.22
C GLN A 308 -3.33 -3.57 0.17
N ALA A 309 -3.85 -2.34 0.20
CA ALA A 309 -4.61 -1.79 1.31
C ALA A 309 -5.92 -1.26 0.74
N GLU A 310 -7.06 -1.81 1.16
CA GLU A 310 -8.39 -1.50 0.61
C GLU A 310 -9.34 -1.03 1.71
N ILE A 311 -10.32 -0.23 1.34
CA ILE A 311 -11.31 0.38 2.24
C ILE A 311 -12.70 0.22 1.62
N GLU A 312 -13.61 -0.46 2.30
CA GLU A 312 -15.03 -0.47 1.93
C GLU A 312 -15.77 0.55 2.78
N HIS A 313 -16.11 1.71 2.19
CA HIS A 313 -16.95 2.70 2.85
C HIS A 313 -18.42 2.48 2.50
N PHE A 314 -19.15 1.85 3.44
CA PHE A 314 -20.58 1.59 3.33
C PHE A 314 -21.38 2.86 3.65
N VAL A 315 -22.26 3.26 2.73
CA VAL A 315 -23.02 4.51 2.76
C VAL A 315 -24.48 4.30 2.33
N ASN A 316 -25.35 5.27 2.58
CA ASN A 316 -26.72 5.25 2.06
C ASN A 316 -26.71 5.59 0.56
N PRO A 317 -27.23 4.75 -0.35
CA PRO A 317 -27.29 5.08 -1.77
C PRO A 317 -28.03 6.40 -2.07
N ALA A 318 -28.97 6.80 -1.21
CA ALA A 318 -29.74 8.03 -1.33
C ALA A 318 -29.08 9.26 -0.68
N ASP A 319 -27.98 9.09 0.06
CA ASP A 319 -27.22 10.17 0.70
C ASP A 319 -25.73 9.81 0.75
N LYS A 320 -25.00 10.24 -0.29
CA LYS A 320 -23.53 10.13 -0.41
C LYS A 320 -22.82 11.45 -0.04
N SER A 321 -23.38 12.21 0.91
CA SER A 321 -22.67 13.33 1.55
C SER A 321 -21.58 12.82 2.51
N HIS A 322 -20.55 13.63 2.79
CA HIS A 322 -19.49 13.23 3.73
C HIS A 322 -19.22 14.30 4.78
N PRO A 323 -19.37 14.01 6.09
CA PRO A 323 -19.31 15.03 7.15
C PRO A 323 -17.95 15.75 7.23
N LYS A 324 -16.87 15.10 6.79
CA LYS A 324 -15.52 15.69 6.70
C LYS A 324 -15.17 16.33 5.36
N PHE A 325 -16.04 16.32 4.34
CA PHE A 325 -15.71 16.82 2.97
C PHE A 325 -15.08 18.23 2.96
N LYS A 326 -15.59 19.10 3.83
CA LYS A 326 -15.10 20.47 4.04
C LYS A 326 -13.60 20.57 4.40
N SER A 327 -12.98 19.51 4.93
CA SER A 327 -11.54 19.49 5.23
C SER A 327 -10.66 19.31 3.99
N VAL A 328 -11.22 18.81 2.87
CA VAL A 328 -10.47 18.61 1.61
C VAL A 328 -11.07 19.37 0.41
N ALA A 329 -12.22 20.03 0.56
CA ALA A 329 -12.87 20.78 -0.53
C ALA A 329 -11.98 21.84 -1.22
N ASN A 330 -10.98 22.39 -0.51
CA ASN A 330 -10.02 23.35 -1.06
C ASN A 330 -8.76 22.69 -1.69
N VAL A 331 -8.59 21.37 -1.58
CA VAL A 331 -7.49 20.64 -2.21
C VAL A 331 -7.74 20.59 -3.72
N ALA A 332 -6.74 20.96 -4.51
CA ALA A 332 -6.83 21.01 -5.97
C ALA A 332 -5.87 19.99 -6.62
N PRO A 333 -6.25 18.69 -6.69
CA PRO A 333 -5.50 17.71 -7.45
C PRO A 333 -5.59 17.99 -8.96
N LEU A 334 -4.72 17.35 -9.76
CA LEU A 334 -4.89 17.26 -11.20
C LEU A 334 -6.02 16.26 -11.51
N LEU A 335 -7.18 16.74 -11.96
CA LEU A 335 -8.30 15.89 -12.40
C LEU A 335 -8.28 15.72 -13.92
N TYR A 336 -8.47 14.49 -14.39
CA TYR A 336 -8.59 14.13 -15.81
C TYR A 336 -9.94 13.43 -16.05
N SER A 337 -11.02 14.21 -16.04
CA SER A 337 -12.39 13.73 -16.23
C SER A 337 -12.63 13.16 -17.65
N ARG A 338 -13.74 12.43 -17.83
CA ARG A 338 -14.20 11.91 -19.13
C ARG A 338 -14.20 13.01 -20.21
N ALA A 339 -14.71 14.20 -19.85
CA ALA A 339 -14.77 15.35 -20.76
C ALA A 339 -13.38 15.88 -21.17
N LEU A 340 -12.39 15.83 -20.27
CA LEU A 340 -11.01 16.24 -20.59
C LEU A 340 -10.27 15.21 -21.45
N GLN A 341 -10.55 13.91 -21.24
CA GLN A 341 -9.99 12.82 -22.05
C GLN A 341 -10.53 12.78 -23.49
N MET A 342 -11.80 13.13 -23.66
CA MET A 342 -12.47 13.15 -24.97
C MET A 342 -12.38 14.51 -25.71
N GLY A 343 -12.04 15.59 -25.00
CA GLY A 343 -11.87 16.92 -25.60
C GLY A 343 -10.59 17.08 -26.42
N GLU A 344 -10.44 18.24 -27.07
CA GLU A 344 -9.31 18.52 -27.98
C GLU A 344 -7.96 18.65 -27.27
N GLU A 345 -7.93 19.23 -26.06
CA GLU A 345 -6.67 19.52 -25.35
C GLU A 345 -6.01 18.29 -24.71
N LYS A 346 -6.80 17.28 -24.31
CA LYS A 346 -6.37 16.02 -23.67
C LYS A 346 -5.34 16.19 -22.53
N LYS A 347 -5.64 17.08 -21.58
CA LYS A 347 -4.82 17.33 -20.37
C LYS A 347 -5.64 17.32 -19.09
N PRO A 348 -5.06 16.86 -17.96
CA PRO A 348 -5.63 17.08 -16.64
C PRO A 348 -5.63 18.57 -16.27
N LYS A 349 -6.50 18.97 -15.34
CA LYS A 349 -6.58 20.36 -14.84
C LYS A 349 -6.61 20.38 -13.31
N ARG A 350 -5.96 21.38 -12.70
CA ARG A 350 -6.05 21.65 -11.25
C ARG A 350 -7.44 22.20 -10.96
N ILE A 351 -8.27 21.45 -10.23
CA ILE A 351 -9.64 21.84 -9.88
C ILE A 351 -9.85 21.58 -8.38
N PRO A 352 -10.26 22.57 -7.56
CA PRO A 352 -10.62 22.36 -6.17
C PRO A 352 -11.76 21.33 -6.03
N LEU A 353 -11.66 20.40 -5.08
CA LEU A 353 -12.65 19.32 -4.97
C LEU A 353 -14.07 19.81 -4.69
N GLY A 354 -14.24 20.91 -3.94
CA GLY A 354 -15.53 21.56 -3.73
C GLY A 354 -16.13 22.13 -5.02
N GLU A 355 -15.28 22.66 -5.91
CA GLU A 355 -15.70 23.11 -7.24
C GLU A 355 -16.10 21.90 -8.11
N ALA A 356 -15.28 20.85 -8.13
CA ALA A 356 -15.51 19.64 -8.92
C ALA A 356 -16.82 18.92 -8.55
N VAL A 357 -17.17 18.85 -7.27
CA VAL A 357 -18.48 18.33 -6.81
C VAL A 357 -19.62 19.29 -7.20
N SER A 358 -19.45 20.60 -7.00
CA SER A 358 -20.50 21.59 -7.34
C SER A 358 -20.83 21.65 -8.84
N GLN A 359 -19.88 21.28 -9.70
CA GLN A 359 -20.05 21.20 -11.16
C GLN A 359 -20.47 19.80 -11.64
N GLY A 360 -20.61 18.82 -10.75
CA GLY A 360 -20.94 17.44 -11.12
C GLY A 360 -19.81 16.70 -11.89
N ILE A 361 -18.57 17.15 -11.76
CA ILE A 361 -17.40 16.48 -12.35
C ILE A 361 -17.11 15.18 -11.59
N ILE A 362 -17.14 15.24 -10.25
CA ILE A 362 -17.07 14.08 -9.35
C ILE A 362 -18.48 13.86 -8.79
N ALA A 363 -18.97 12.62 -8.82
CA ALA A 363 -20.39 12.32 -8.59
C ALA A 363 -20.93 12.69 -7.19
N ASN A 364 -20.11 12.64 -6.12
CA ASN A 364 -20.55 12.88 -4.74
C ASN A 364 -19.42 13.32 -3.80
N GLU A 365 -19.79 13.85 -2.62
CA GLU A 365 -18.83 14.33 -1.61
C GLU A 365 -17.96 13.23 -1.02
N THR A 366 -18.47 12.00 -0.87
CA THR A 366 -17.71 10.87 -0.29
C THR A 366 -16.59 10.42 -1.23
N LEU A 367 -16.87 10.27 -2.53
CA LEU A 367 -15.87 9.95 -3.53
C LEU A 367 -14.82 11.07 -3.64
N ALA A 368 -15.26 12.33 -3.65
CA ALA A 368 -14.35 13.48 -3.61
C ALA A 368 -13.54 13.57 -2.29
N TYR A 369 -14.10 13.13 -1.16
CA TYR A 369 -13.38 13.06 0.11
C TYR A 369 -12.20 12.10 0.04
N PHE A 370 -12.43 10.89 -0.48
CA PHE A 370 -11.36 9.90 -0.63
C PHE A 370 -10.32 10.32 -1.68
N ILE A 371 -10.72 10.95 -2.79
CA ILE A 371 -9.77 11.58 -3.74
C ILE A 371 -8.86 12.59 -3.00
N GLY A 372 -9.45 13.47 -2.18
CA GLY A 372 -8.71 14.45 -1.37
C GLY A 372 -7.77 13.81 -0.35
N ARG A 373 -8.21 12.79 0.39
CA ARG A 373 -7.35 12.07 1.35
C ARG A 373 -6.24 11.29 0.64
N THR A 374 -6.50 10.70 -0.53
CA THR A 374 -5.49 10.00 -1.34
C THR A 374 -4.42 10.96 -1.88
N TYR A 375 -4.80 12.15 -2.35
CA TYR A 375 -3.83 13.19 -2.74
C TYR A 375 -2.91 13.57 -1.57
N LEU A 376 -3.50 13.89 -0.41
CA LEU A 376 -2.77 14.26 0.81
C LEU A 376 -1.91 13.10 1.35
N PHE A 377 -2.31 11.85 1.13
CA PHE A 377 -1.49 10.68 1.45
C PHE A 377 -0.25 10.60 0.55
N GLY A 378 -0.43 10.76 -0.77
CA GLY A 378 0.66 10.77 -1.76
C GLY A 378 1.70 11.86 -1.49
N GLU A 379 1.25 13.09 -1.26
CA GLU A 379 2.09 14.22 -0.83
C GLU A 379 2.89 13.88 0.44
N LYS A 380 2.19 13.40 1.48
CA LYS A 380 2.77 13.07 2.79
C LYS A 380 3.85 11.98 2.73
N ILE A 381 3.67 10.93 1.93
CA ILE A 381 4.69 9.89 1.75
C ILE A 381 5.90 10.35 0.91
N GLY A 382 5.77 11.44 0.14
CA GLY A 382 6.85 12.03 -0.65
C GLY A 382 6.75 11.85 -2.16
N LEU A 383 5.57 11.54 -2.70
CA LEU A 383 5.35 11.57 -4.16
C LEU A 383 5.26 13.03 -4.64
N ASN A 384 5.84 13.32 -5.80
CA ASN A 384 5.77 14.64 -6.43
C ASN A 384 4.32 14.98 -6.85
N THR A 385 3.76 16.06 -6.28
CA THR A 385 2.38 16.50 -6.48
C THR A 385 2.03 16.89 -7.92
N GLU A 386 3.02 17.25 -8.74
CA GLU A 386 2.81 17.57 -10.16
C GLU A 386 2.81 16.32 -11.05
N ARG A 387 3.34 15.20 -10.54
CA ARG A 387 3.34 13.87 -11.17
C ARG A 387 2.27 12.94 -10.58
N ILE A 388 1.21 13.52 -10.00
CA ILE A 388 0.01 12.85 -9.49
C ILE A 388 -1.20 13.39 -10.24
N ARG A 389 -2.08 12.52 -10.74
CA ARG A 389 -3.40 12.90 -11.25
C ARG A 389 -4.47 11.89 -10.82
N PHE A 390 -5.73 12.27 -10.96
CA PHE A 390 -6.86 11.37 -10.85
C PHE A 390 -7.53 11.27 -12.22
N ARG A 391 -7.55 10.08 -12.82
CA ARG A 391 -8.17 9.82 -14.13
C ARG A 391 -9.53 9.17 -13.94
N GLN A 392 -10.58 9.79 -14.46
CA GLN A 392 -11.93 9.22 -14.40
C GLN A 392 -12.06 8.10 -15.45
N HIS A 393 -12.61 6.94 -15.08
CA HIS A 393 -12.85 5.86 -16.06
C HIS A 393 -13.80 6.33 -17.16
N LEU A 394 -13.51 5.99 -18.42
CA LEU A 394 -14.42 6.17 -19.56
C LEU A 394 -15.62 5.22 -19.46
N GLN A 395 -16.70 5.54 -20.16
CA GLN A 395 -17.99 4.84 -20.02
C GLN A 395 -17.93 3.33 -20.36
N HIS A 396 -16.95 2.90 -21.17
CA HIS A 396 -16.68 1.49 -21.51
C HIS A 396 -15.66 0.82 -20.57
N GLU A 397 -14.78 1.60 -19.92
CA GLU A 397 -13.82 1.08 -18.92
C GLU A 397 -14.53 0.75 -17.59
N MET A 398 -15.61 1.47 -17.27
CA MET A 398 -16.34 1.26 -16.02
C MET A 398 -16.87 -0.18 -15.92
N ALA A 399 -16.64 -0.82 -14.77
CA ALA A 399 -17.38 -2.01 -14.41
C ALA A 399 -18.89 -1.73 -14.45
N HIS A 400 -19.66 -2.65 -15.04
CA HIS A 400 -21.11 -2.53 -15.30
C HIS A 400 -22.04 -2.24 -14.09
N TYR A 401 -21.49 -2.12 -12.88
CA TYR A 401 -22.18 -1.79 -11.63
C TYR A 401 -21.71 -0.48 -10.98
N ALA A 402 -20.66 0.15 -11.51
CA ALA A 402 -20.06 1.34 -10.93
C ALA A 402 -20.80 2.61 -11.39
N GLU A 403 -21.05 3.52 -10.46
CA GLU A 403 -21.67 4.82 -10.76
C GLU A 403 -20.64 5.86 -11.25
N ASP A 404 -19.45 5.86 -10.63
CA ASP A 404 -18.29 6.65 -11.03
C ASP A 404 -17.01 5.94 -10.56
N CYS A 405 -15.87 6.22 -11.20
CA CYS A 405 -14.58 5.63 -10.81
C CYS A 405 -13.41 6.54 -11.22
N TRP A 406 -12.43 6.69 -10.34
CA TRP A 406 -11.25 7.54 -10.51
C TRP A 406 -9.96 6.82 -10.09
N ASP A 407 -9.03 6.64 -11.03
CA ASP A 407 -7.70 6.08 -10.74
C ASP A 407 -6.79 7.19 -10.22
N PHE A 408 -6.22 7.01 -9.02
CA PHE A 408 -5.05 7.73 -8.55
C PHE A 408 -3.83 7.25 -9.33
N GLU A 409 -3.44 8.00 -10.34
CA GLU A 409 -2.33 7.69 -11.22
C GLU A 409 -1.09 8.53 -10.89
N VAL A 410 0.06 7.88 -10.88
CA VAL A 410 1.35 8.50 -10.63
C VAL A 410 2.23 8.35 -11.86
N GLU A 411 2.78 9.45 -12.38
CA GLU A 411 3.66 9.40 -13.55
C GLU A 411 5.03 8.87 -13.16
N CYS A 412 5.46 7.78 -13.80
CA CYS A 412 6.80 7.22 -13.70
C CYS A 412 7.48 7.17 -15.08
N SER A 413 8.70 6.64 -15.14
CA SER A 413 9.46 6.43 -16.38
C SER A 413 8.78 5.45 -17.35
N TYR A 414 7.85 4.60 -16.88
CA TYR A 414 6.97 3.77 -17.70
C TYR A 414 5.68 4.47 -18.14
N GLY A 415 5.45 5.73 -17.76
CA GLY A 415 4.22 6.47 -18.02
C GLY A 415 3.35 6.62 -16.77
N TRP A 416 2.09 6.97 -16.96
CA TRP A 416 1.11 7.09 -15.87
C TRP A 416 0.68 5.71 -15.38
N VAL A 417 0.81 5.47 -14.07
CA VAL A 417 0.51 4.17 -13.45
C VAL A 417 -0.54 4.34 -12.37
N GLU A 418 -1.68 3.68 -12.55
CA GLU A 418 -2.73 3.47 -11.55
C GLU A 418 -2.11 2.86 -10.28
N CYS A 419 -2.08 3.65 -9.20
CA CYS A 419 -1.53 3.28 -7.90
C CYS A 419 -2.62 3.03 -6.85
N ALA A 420 -3.82 3.58 -7.08
CA ALA A 420 -5.04 3.17 -6.40
C ALA A 420 -6.27 3.40 -7.29
N GLY A 421 -7.24 2.49 -7.28
CA GLY A 421 -8.59 2.75 -7.80
C GLY A 421 -9.47 3.40 -6.73
N LEU A 422 -10.35 4.32 -7.12
CA LEU A 422 -11.38 4.90 -6.25
C LEU A 422 -12.75 4.75 -6.95
N ALA A 423 -13.46 3.66 -6.66
CA ALA A 423 -14.70 3.27 -7.32
C ALA A 423 -15.94 3.49 -6.45
N ASP A 424 -17.04 3.94 -7.04
CA ASP A 424 -18.38 3.87 -6.45
C ASP A 424 -19.06 2.59 -6.97
N ARG A 425 -18.87 1.46 -6.27
CA ARG A 425 -19.34 0.10 -6.68
C ARG A 425 -20.85 -0.10 -6.53
N SER A 426 -21.60 0.97 -6.24
CA SER A 426 -23.01 0.95 -5.84
C SER A 426 -23.30 -0.15 -4.80
N ALA A 427 -24.34 -0.97 -4.99
CA ALA A 427 -24.75 -2.02 -4.05
C ALA A 427 -24.43 -3.45 -4.56
N TYR A 428 -23.55 -3.60 -5.56
CA TYR A 428 -23.37 -4.85 -6.30
C TYR A 428 -22.88 -6.02 -5.44
N ASP A 429 -21.73 -5.90 -4.79
CA ASP A 429 -21.11 -7.03 -4.08
C ASP A 429 -22.00 -7.59 -2.96
N LEU A 430 -22.62 -6.72 -2.16
CA LEU A 430 -23.57 -7.13 -1.12
C LEU A 430 -24.81 -7.81 -1.72
N THR A 431 -25.33 -7.30 -2.84
CA THR A 431 -26.47 -7.92 -3.55
C THR A 431 -26.10 -9.28 -4.14
N ALA A 432 -24.90 -9.42 -4.70
CA ALA A 432 -24.42 -10.65 -5.30
C ALA A 432 -24.13 -11.74 -4.25
N HIS A 433 -23.48 -11.37 -3.13
CA HIS A 433 -23.26 -12.28 -2.01
C HIS A 433 -24.57 -12.68 -1.33
N ALA A 434 -25.52 -11.77 -1.12
CA ALA A 434 -26.85 -12.12 -0.63
C ALA A 434 -27.60 -13.04 -1.61
N GLY A 435 -27.51 -12.75 -2.91
CA GLY A 435 -28.06 -13.55 -3.99
C GLY A 435 -27.52 -14.98 -4.04
N MET A 436 -26.22 -15.20 -3.79
CA MET A 436 -25.61 -16.52 -3.76
C MET A 436 -25.85 -17.26 -2.43
N SER A 437 -25.56 -16.60 -1.30
CA SER A 437 -25.60 -17.20 0.05
C SER A 437 -27.01 -17.40 0.63
N LYS A 438 -27.99 -16.63 0.14
CA LYS A 438 -29.34 -16.49 0.71
C LYS A 438 -29.36 -15.89 2.13
N VAL A 439 -28.33 -15.14 2.50
CA VAL A 439 -28.27 -14.32 3.72
C VAL A 439 -28.51 -12.85 3.34
N GLU A 440 -29.42 -12.16 4.04
CA GLU A 440 -29.62 -10.72 3.83
C GLU A 440 -28.41 -9.90 4.30
N LEU A 441 -27.90 -9.02 3.43
CA LEU A 441 -26.75 -8.13 3.66
C LEU A 441 -27.21 -6.66 3.57
N ASN A 442 -28.26 -6.35 4.35
CA ASN A 442 -28.99 -5.09 4.33
C ASN A 442 -28.75 -4.29 5.62
N ALA A 443 -28.86 -2.97 5.54
CA ALA A 443 -28.91 -2.08 6.69
C ALA A 443 -30.33 -1.53 6.91
N TYR A 444 -30.62 -1.09 8.13
CA TYR A 444 -31.92 -0.53 8.52
C TYR A 444 -31.82 0.98 8.78
N GLU A 445 -32.49 1.78 7.96
CA GLU A 445 -32.67 3.21 8.20
C GLU A 445 -33.96 3.42 8.99
N ARG A 446 -33.85 3.90 10.23
CA ARG A 446 -35.00 4.34 11.03
C ARG A 446 -35.48 5.70 10.52
N PHE A 447 -36.77 5.83 10.20
CA PHE A 447 -37.35 7.12 9.83
C PHE A 447 -37.44 8.07 11.04
N PRO A 448 -37.29 9.39 10.86
CA PRO A 448 -37.45 10.37 11.94
C PRO A 448 -38.83 10.27 12.63
N GLU A 449 -39.87 10.09 11.83
CA GLU A 449 -41.24 9.78 12.26
C GLU A 449 -41.73 8.50 11.55
N PRO A 450 -42.42 7.57 12.23
CA PRO A 450 -42.94 6.37 11.60
C PRO A 450 -44.03 6.69 10.57
N ARG A 451 -43.89 6.17 9.36
CA ARG A 451 -44.81 6.39 8.24
C ARG A 451 -45.92 5.34 8.22
N GLU A 452 -47.12 5.72 7.82
CA GLU A 452 -48.18 4.75 7.50
C GLU A 452 -48.22 4.55 5.99
N GLU A 453 -47.79 3.38 5.54
CA GLU A 453 -47.71 3.03 4.12
C GLU A 453 -48.60 1.80 3.87
N ASP A 454 -49.32 1.79 2.75
CA ASP A 454 -50.27 0.73 2.38
C ASP A 454 -49.49 -0.45 1.77
N VAL A 455 -48.88 -1.28 2.62
CA VAL A 455 -47.97 -2.36 2.23
C VAL A 455 -48.74 -3.55 1.66
N LEU A 456 -48.49 -3.87 0.39
CA LEU A 456 -48.88 -5.14 -0.19
C LEU A 456 -48.18 -6.29 0.54
N THR A 457 -48.97 -7.23 1.03
CA THR A 457 -48.52 -8.46 1.70
C THR A 457 -49.07 -9.64 0.91
N ILE A 458 -48.17 -10.48 0.39
CA ILE A 458 -48.49 -11.73 -0.32
C ILE A 458 -48.07 -12.89 0.57
N LEU A 459 -49.00 -13.77 0.90
CA LEU A 459 -48.76 -14.94 1.75
C LEU A 459 -49.19 -16.22 0.99
N PRO A 460 -48.26 -16.92 0.33
CA PRO A 460 -48.55 -18.20 -0.31
C PRO A 460 -48.89 -19.26 0.74
N ASN A 461 -49.94 -20.03 0.49
CA ASN A 461 -50.36 -21.12 1.35
C ASN A 461 -49.46 -22.34 1.13
N LYS A 462 -48.24 -22.28 1.67
CA LYS A 462 -47.17 -23.26 1.44
C LYS A 462 -47.59 -24.70 1.79
N LYS A 463 -48.60 -24.88 2.66
CA LYS A 463 -49.22 -26.17 2.99
C LYS A 463 -50.05 -26.75 1.85
N GLU A 464 -50.96 -25.98 1.26
CA GLU A 464 -51.80 -26.47 0.16
C GLU A 464 -51.02 -26.51 -1.16
N LEU A 465 -50.15 -25.52 -1.42
CA LEU A 465 -49.21 -25.56 -2.54
C LEU A 465 -48.32 -26.81 -2.50
N GLY A 466 -47.77 -27.13 -1.32
CA GLY A 466 -46.94 -28.33 -1.11
C GLY A 466 -47.68 -29.65 -1.37
N LYS A 467 -48.98 -29.74 -1.07
CA LYS A 467 -49.79 -30.94 -1.36
C LYS A 467 -50.01 -31.13 -2.87
N LEU A 468 -50.43 -30.08 -3.57
CA LEU A 468 -50.80 -30.17 -5.00
C LEU A 468 -49.56 -30.24 -5.89
N PHE A 469 -48.66 -29.24 -5.78
CA PHE A 469 -47.58 -29.02 -6.74
C PHE A 469 -46.26 -29.69 -6.33
N LYS A 470 -46.13 -30.17 -5.08
CA LYS A 470 -45.02 -30.98 -4.55
C LYS A 470 -43.65 -30.38 -4.88
N LYS A 471 -42.94 -30.88 -5.90
CA LYS A 471 -41.63 -30.38 -6.36
C LYS A 471 -41.68 -28.93 -6.85
N ASP A 472 -42.78 -28.53 -7.48
CA ASP A 472 -42.94 -27.21 -8.11
C ASP A 472 -43.53 -26.18 -7.12
N ALA A 473 -43.98 -26.63 -5.94
CA ALA A 473 -44.60 -25.79 -4.92
C ALA A 473 -43.67 -24.67 -4.40
N LYS A 474 -42.36 -24.94 -4.30
CA LYS A 474 -41.39 -23.90 -3.95
C LYS A 474 -41.30 -22.85 -5.06
N THR A 475 -41.10 -23.26 -6.30
CA THR A 475 -41.02 -22.38 -7.48
C THR A 475 -42.27 -21.49 -7.61
N ILE A 476 -43.45 -22.01 -7.26
CA ILE A 476 -44.72 -21.26 -7.21
C ILE A 476 -44.74 -20.29 -6.03
N SER A 477 -44.33 -20.70 -4.82
CA SER A 477 -44.25 -19.82 -3.64
C SER A 477 -43.30 -18.65 -3.88
N ASP A 478 -42.08 -18.95 -4.36
CA ASP A 478 -41.04 -17.97 -4.64
C ASP A 478 -41.50 -16.97 -5.74
N ALA A 479 -42.24 -17.45 -6.76
CA ALA A 479 -42.80 -16.60 -7.82
C ALA A 479 -44.00 -15.76 -7.36
N LEU A 480 -44.82 -16.24 -6.42
CA LEU A 480 -45.90 -15.46 -5.80
C LEU A 480 -45.33 -14.36 -4.90
N GLU A 481 -44.33 -14.69 -4.07
CA GLU A 481 -43.63 -13.75 -3.18
C GLU A 481 -42.87 -12.65 -3.96
N ALA A 482 -42.56 -12.88 -5.24
CA ALA A 482 -41.84 -11.94 -6.11
C ALA A 482 -42.73 -11.19 -7.14
N MET A 483 -44.06 -11.27 -7.06
CA MET A 483 -44.95 -10.56 -8.01
C MET A 483 -44.88 -9.03 -7.83
N SER A 484 -45.09 -8.27 -8.92
CA SER A 484 -45.26 -6.82 -8.83
C SER A 484 -46.60 -6.46 -8.17
N GLU A 485 -46.74 -5.24 -7.64
CA GLU A 485 -48.02 -4.80 -7.08
C GLU A 485 -49.15 -4.85 -8.10
N CYS A 486 -48.88 -4.50 -9.36
CA CYS A 486 -49.89 -4.54 -10.42
C CYS A 486 -50.41 -5.97 -10.66
N ASP A 487 -49.49 -6.92 -10.86
CA ASP A 487 -49.84 -8.33 -11.11
C ASP A 487 -50.54 -8.96 -9.91
N ALA A 488 -50.10 -8.63 -8.69
CA ALA A 488 -50.68 -9.13 -7.46
C ALA A 488 -52.11 -8.61 -7.23
N MET A 489 -52.39 -7.33 -7.53
CA MET A 489 -53.75 -6.78 -7.44
C MET A 489 -54.66 -7.34 -8.54
N GLU A 490 -54.15 -7.55 -9.76
CA GLU A 490 -54.93 -8.21 -10.82
C GLU A 490 -55.25 -9.67 -10.47
N MET A 491 -54.29 -10.39 -9.88
CA MET A 491 -54.49 -11.74 -9.35
C MET A 491 -55.49 -11.74 -8.20
N GLN A 492 -55.38 -10.81 -7.25
CA GLN A 492 -56.34 -10.66 -6.15
C GLN A 492 -57.77 -10.46 -6.68
N ALA A 493 -57.95 -9.56 -7.65
CA ALA A 493 -59.25 -9.27 -8.25
C ALA A 493 -59.87 -10.51 -8.93
N LYS A 494 -59.08 -11.27 -9.70
CA LYS A 494 -59.52 -12.52 -10.34
C LYS A 494 -59.92 -13.58 -9.30
N LEU A 495 -59.06 -13.83 -8.31
CA LEU A 495 -59.33 -14.81 -7.25
C LEU A 495 -60.54 -14.42 -6.40
N ALA A 496 -60.73 -13.14 -6.09
CA ALA A 496 -61.90 -12.62 -5.38
C ALA A 496 -63.20 -12.74 -6.20
N ALA A 497 -63.11 -12.65 -7.54
CA ALA A 497 -64.22 -12.93 -8.45
C ALA A 497 -64.48 -14.44 -8.68
N GLY A 498 -63.76 -15.33 -7.99
CA GLY A 498 -63.86 -16.78 -8.16
C GLY A 498 -63.28 -17.30 -9.49
N GLN A 499 -62.45 -16.50 -10.16
CA GLN A 499 -61.78 -16.86 -11.41
C GLN A 499 -60.38 -17.39 -11.14
N ALA A 500 -59.95 -18.39 -11.92
CA ALA A 500 -58.57 -18.86 -11.90
C ALA A 500 -57.62 -17.77 -12.42
N ALA A 501 -56.46 -17.63 -11.77
CA ALA A 501 -55.46 -16.62 -12.15
C ALA A 501 -54.14 -17.30 -12.56
N THR A 502 -53.63 -17.00 -13.75
CA THR A 502 -52.43 -17.65 -14.28
C THR A 502 -51.15 -17.06 -13.70
N LEU A 503 -50.40 -17.84 -12.92
CA LEU A 503 -49.02 -17.54 -12.53
C LEU A 503 -48.04 -18.16 -13.51
N LYS A 504 -46.99 -17.43 -13.90
CA LYS A 504 -45.84 -17.98 -14.64
C LYS A 504 -44.67 -18.21 -13.69
N ALA A 505 -44.19 -19.44 -13.58
CA ALA A 505 -43.07 -19.81 -12.69
C ALA A 505 -42.23 -20.92 -13.34
N GLY A 506 -40.90 -20.84 -13.26
CA GLY A 506 -39.99 -21.87 -13.81
C GLY A 506 -40.16 -22.16 -15.31
N GLY A 507 -40.63 -21.19 -16.11
CA GLY A 507 -40.95 -21.39 -17.54
C GLY A 507 -42.28 -22.10 -17.81
N GLN A 508 -43.05 -22.45 -16.77
CA GLN A 508 -44.38 -23.07 -16.86
C GLN A 508 -45.47 -22.09 -16.41
N SER A 509 -46.73 -22.42 -16.71
CA SER A 509 -47.91 -21.65 -16.30
C SER A 509 -48.81 -22.50 -15.41
N PHE A 510 -49.24 -21.94 -14.28
CA PHE A 510 -50.03 -22.61 -13.26
C PHE A 510 -51.31 -21.82 -12.97
N GLU A 511 -52.45 -22.49 -12.83
CA GLU A 511 -53.67 -21.87 -12.33
C GLU A 511 -53.61 -21.73 -10.81
N MET A 512 -53.62 -20.48 -10.33
CA MET A 512 -53.88 -20.15 -8.94
C MET A 512 -55.39 -20.17 -8.69
N GLN A 513 -55.79 -20.75 -7.56
CA GLN A 513 -57.17 -20.88 -7.11
C GLN A 513 -57.34 -20.19 -5.75
N PRO A 514 -58.57 -19.76 -5.37
CA PRO A 514 -58.82 -19.13 -4.09
C PRO A 514 -58.31 -19.97 -2.90
N GLY A 515 -57.53 -19.35 -2.03
CA GLY A 515 -56.90 -20.02 -0.87
C GLY A 515 -55.50 -20.60 -1.12
N PHE A 516 -54.98 -20.57 -2.35
CA PHE A 516 -53.55 -20.88 -2.62
C PHE A 516 -52.62 -19.73 -2.23
N VAL A 517 -53.11 -18.50 -2.22
CA VAL A 517 -52.39 -17.29 -1.81
C VAL A 517 -53.37 -16.31 -1.16
N GLU A 518 -52.95 -15.67 -0.07
CA GLU A 518 -53.62 -14.50 0.52
C GLU A 518 -52.87 -13.25 0.06
N ILE A 519 -53.53 -12.41 -0.76
CA ILE A 519 -53.00 -11.14 -1.26
C ILE A 519 -53.81 -10.02 -0.62
N LYS A 520 -53.14 -9.05 0.01
CA LYS A 520 -53.80 -7.95 0.73
C LYS A 520 -52.94 -6.70 0.80
N LYS A 521 -53.57 -5.53 0.72
CA LYS A 521 -52.94 -4.24 1.02
C LYS A 521 -53.26 -3.88 2.47
N GLU A 522 -52.27 -3.92 3.35
CA GLU A 522 -52.42 -3.63 4.78
C GLU A 522 -51.68 -2.33 5.11
N ARG A 523 -52.39 -1.33 5.67
CA ARG A 523 -51.74 -0.12 6.18
C ARG A 523 -50.83 -0.48 7.35
N LYS A 524 -49.51 -0.37 7.15
CA LYS A 524 -48.50 -0.72 8.15
C LYS A 524 -47.72 0.50 8.56
N LYS A 525 -47.53 0.64 9.87
CA LYS A 525 -46.75 1.71 10.48
C LYS A 525 -45.27 1.34 10.44
N LEU A 526 -44.57 1.76 9.39
CA LEU A 526 -43.16 1.53 9.18
C LEU A 526 -42.33 2.53 9.99
N SER A 527 -41.56 2.05 10.96
CA SER A 527 -40.60 2.86 11.71
C SER A 527 -39.30 3.14 10.95
N GLY A 528 -39.16 2.62 9.74
CA GLY A 528 -37.92 2.63 8.95
C GLY A 528 -37.96 1.59 7.83
N ARG A 529 -36.90 1.54 7.02
CA ARG A 529 -36.76 0.64 5.86
C ARG A 529 -35.44 -0.15 5.89
N ASN A 530 -35.46 -1.36 5.35
CA ASN A 530 -34.23 -2.06 4.94
C ASN A 530 -33.77 -1.54 3.57
N PHE A 531 -32.46 -1.45 3.36
CA PHE A 531 -31.85 -1.17 2.06
C PHE A 531 -30.47 -1.86 1.97
N THR A 532 -29.99 -2.13 0.76
CA THR A 532 -28.60 -2.57 0.55
C THR A 532 -27.70 -1.32 0.48
N PRO A 533 -26.65 -1.18 1.32
CA PRO A 533 -25.77 -0.02 1.26
C PRO A 533 -25.04 0.13 -0.07
N GLY A 534 -24.70 1.37 -0.40
CA GLY A 534 -23.72 1.69 -1.43
C GLY A 534 -22.30 1.54 -0.88
N VAL A 535 -21.32 1.27 -1.75
CA VAL A 535 -19.91 1.10 -1.37
C VAL A 535 -19.04 2.04 -2.19
N ILE A 536 -18.24 2.87 -1.49
CA ILE A 536 -17.10 3.56 -2.09
C ILE A 536 -15.83 2.78 -1.72
N GLU A 537 -15.08 2.33 -2.72
CA GLU A 537 -13.87 1.51 -2.59
C GLU A 537 -12.61 2.28 -3.04
N PRO A 538 -11.80 2.79 -2.10
CA PRO A 538 -10.40 3.11 -2.34
C PRO A 538 -9.48 1.87 -2.19
N SER A 539 -9.01 1.30 -3.31
CA SER A 539 -8.10 0.15 -3.35
C SER A 539 -6.67 0.57 -3.74
N PHE A 540 -5.68 0.41 -2.83
CA PHE A 540 -4.31 0.90 -3.01
C PHE A 540 -3.30 -0.23 -3.31
N GLY A 541 -2.58 -0.13 -4.43
CA GLY A 541 -1.49 -1.04 -4.81
C GLY A 541 -0.15 -0.64 -4.19
N ILE A 542 0.14 -1.11 -2.96
CA ILE A 542 1.35 -0.69 -2.19
C ILE A 542 2.66 -0.92 -2.97
N GLY A 543 2.76 -2.00 -3.75
CA GLY A 543 3.95 -2.27 -4.58
C GLY A 543 4.21 -1.22 -5.67
N ARG A 544 3.15 -0.70 -6.31
CA ARG A 544 3.23 0.38 -7.31
C ARG A 544 3.58 1.71 -6.66
N ILE A 545 2.93 2.02 -5.55
CA ILE A 545 3.20 3.22 -4.74
C ILE A 545 4.67 3.26 -4.30
N LEU A 546 5.23 2.13 -3.85
CA LEU A 546 6.66 2.02 -3.50
C LEU A 546 7.57 2.23 -4.71
N TYR A 547 7.25 1.68 -5.88
CA TYR A 547 8.05 1.92 -7.09
C TYR A 547 8.07 3.40 -7.49
N CYS A 548 6.91 4.05 -7.55
CA CYS A 548 6.81 5.47 -7.88
C CYS A 548 7.49 6.34 -6.80
N LEU A 549 7.47 5.94 -5.53
CA LEU A 549 8.20 6.62 -4.46
C LEU A 549 9.72 6.44 -4.59
N PHE A 550 10.22 5.26 -4.97
CA PHE A 550 11.63 5.07 -5.31
C PHE A 550 12.03 5.98 -6.48
N GLU A 551 11.20 6.07 -7.52
CA GLU A 551 11.49 6.87 -8.71
C GLU A 551 11.49 8.38 -8.43
N HIS A 552 10.47 8.89 -7.74
CA HIS A 552 10.39 10.30 -7.33
C HIS A 552 11.47 10.69 -6.31
N ALA A 553 12.06 9.71 -5.63
CA ALA A 553 13.14 9.94 -4.67
C ALA A 553 14.55 9.79 -5.26
N PHE A 554 14.75 9.17 -6.42
CA PHE A 554 16.10 8.82 -6.91
C PHE A 554 16.80 9.99 -7.62
N TYR A 555 18.02 10.32 -7.20
CA TYR A 555 18.90 11.27 -7.89
C TYR A 555 20.38 10.96 -7.63
N SER A 556 21.28 11.50 -8.46
CA SER A 556 22.72 11.52 -8.19
C SER A 556 23.20 12.90 -7.75
N ARG A 557 24.26 12.96 -6.94
CA ARG A 557 24.89 14.22 -6.53
C ARG A 557 25.53 14.93 -7.71
N GLU A 558 25.43 16.26 -7.71
CA GLU A 558 26.06 17.11 -8.72
C GLU A 558 27.59 16.94 -8.70
N GLY A 559 28.15 16.62 -9.87
CA GLY A 559 29.58 16.36 -10.04
C GLY A 559 30.07 14.96 -9.60
N ASP A 560 29.19 14.06 -9.15
CA ASP A 560 29.56 12.68 -8.79
C ASP A 560 28.38 11.72 -9.05
N ASP A 561 28.21 11.30 -10.31
CA ASP A 561 27.13 10.42 -10.77
C ASP A 561 27.05 9.09 -10.01
N GLN A 562 28.16 8.66 -9.39
CA GLN A 562 28.25 7.43 -8.59
C GLN A 562 27.65 7.60 -7.19
N ARG A 563 27.44 8.84 -6.71
CA ARG A 563 26.73 9.12 -5.45
C ARG A 563 25.23 9.26 -5.70
N THR A 564 24.62 8.12 -5.91
CA THR A 564 23.16 7.97 -5.90
C THR A 564 22.59 8.19 -4.49
N VAL A 565 21.38 8.75 -4.42
CA VAL A 565 20.68 9.15 -3.19
C VAL A 565 19.18 8.90 -3.38
N PHE A 566 18.49 8.51 -2.32
CA PHE A 566 17.03 8.53 -2.29
C PHE A 566 16.49 9.59 -1.32
N ARG A 567 15.79 10.61 -1.83
CA ARG A 567 15.20 11.71 -1.04
C ARG A 567 13.90 11.37 -0.29
N PHE A 568 13.83 10.19 0.31
CA PHE A 568 12.65 9.75 1.09
C PHE A 568 12.29 10.73 2.22
N THR A 569 10.99 10.90 2.49
CA THR A 569 10.54 11.68 3.65
C THR A 569 10.92 11.00 4.96
N PRO A 570 11.12 11.74 6.07
CA PRO A 570 11.51 11.13 7.34
C PRO A 570 10.55 10.04 7.83
N ILE A 571 9.24 10.15 7.55
CA ILE A 571 8.26 9.12 7.89
C ILE A 571 8.42 7.83 7.07
N THR A 572 8.76 7.90 5.77
CA THR A 572 8.89 6.72 4.89
C THR A 572 10.27 6.06 4.96
N ALA A 573 11.33 6.85 5.15
CA ALA A 573 12.73 6.39 5.10
C ALA A 573 12.99 5.15 5.99
N PRO A 574 13.71 4.13 5.50
CA PRO A 574 13.78 2.81 6.14
C PRO A 574 14.51 2.82 7.49
N VAL A 575 15.60 3.58 7.56
CA VAL A 575 16.29 3.94 8.80
C VAL A 575 16.14 5.45 8.97
N LYS A 576 15.93 5.91 10.21
CA LYS A 576 15.71 7.33 10.50
C LYS A 576 17.01 8.09 10.74
N CYS A 577 18.02 7.43 11.30
CA CYS A 577 19.35 8.01 11.47
C CYS A 577 20.48 6.97 11.47
N THR A 578 21.63 7.31 10.89
CA THR A 578 22.88 6.56 11.12
C THR A 578 23.75 7.30 12.14
N VAL A 579 24.37 6.57 13.06
CA VAL A 579 25.32 7.09 14.05
C VAL A 579 26.75 6.69 13.62
N PHE A 580 27.63 7.68 13.54
CA PHE A 580 29.01 7.52 13.09
C PHE A 580 30.00 7.94 14.18
N PRO A 581 30.74 7.02 14.82
CA PRO A 581 31.99 7.39 15.46
C PRO A 581 32.98 7.84 14.37
N LEU A 582 33.52 9.05 14.48
CA LEU A 582 34.35 9.68 13.44
C LEU A 582 35.57 8.82 13.06
N LEU A 583 36.17 8.18 14.06
CA LEU A 583 37.27 7.23 13.94
C LEU A 583 37.02 6.04 14.87
N GLN A 584 37.67 4.90 14.60
CA GLN A 584 37.58 3.73 15.46
C GLN A 584 38.46 3.88 16.71
N ARG A 585 37.84 4.46 17.74
CA ARG A 585 38.33 4.57 19.13
C ARG A 585 37.24 4.08 20.07
N ALA A 586 37.63 3.42 21.16
CA ALA A 586 36.69 2.90 22.15
C ALA A 586 35.76 4.00 22.71
N GLU A 587 36.31 5.18 23.07
CA GLU A 587 35.52 6.28 23.66
C GLU A 587 34.46 6.83 22.68
N LEU A 588 34.79 6.89 21.39
CA LEU A 588 33.85 7.36 20.35
C LEU A 588 32.79 6.30 20.04
N ASN A 589 33.16 5.02 20.03
CA ASN A 589 32.23 3.91 19.85
C ASN A 589 31.25 3.81 21.03
N GLU A 590 31.73 3.91 22.27
CA GLU A 590 30.89 3.92 23.49
C GLU A 590 29.86 5.08 23.47
N LYS A 591 30.29 6.28 23.08
CA LYS A 591 29.38 7.43 22.92
C LYS A 591 28.40 7.23 21.76
N ALA A 592 28.80 6.57 20.67
CA ALA A 592 27.89 6.22 19.57
C ALA A 592 26.86 5.16 19.98
N GLU A 593 27.25 4.16 20.76
CA GLU A 593 26.37 3.13 21.34
C GLU A 593 25.38 3.73 22.34
N ALA A 594 25.84 4.60 23.25
CA ALA A 594 24.97 5.34 24.15
C ALA A 594 23.96 6.25 23.41
N THR A 595 24.39 6.89 22.31
CA THR A 595 23.53 7.71 21.45
C THR A 595 22.48 6.86 20.72
N SER A 596 22.89 5.72 20.15
CA SER A 596 22.00 4.75 19.51
C SER A 596 20.96 4.19 20.50
N ALA A 597 21.37 3.84 21.71
CA ALA A 597 20.47 3.41 22.78
C ALA A 597 19.48 4.52 23.19
N ALA A 598 19.87 5.79 23.11
CA ALA A 598 18.96 6.93 23.35
C ALA A 598 17.92 7.11 22.24
N LEU A 599 18.32 7.02 20.96
CA LEU A 599 17.40 7.04 19.82
C LEU A 599 16.41 5.86 19.86
N THR A 600 16.89 4.67 20.21
CA THR A 600 16.06 3.46 20.33
C THR A 600 15.00 3.59 21.42
N ARG A 601 15.28 4.30 22.54
CA ARG A 601 14.27 4.60 23.58
C ARG A 601 13.13 5.49 23.07
N GLU A 602 13.42 6.43 22.18
CA GLU A 602 12.40 7.26 21.49
C GLU A 602 11.68 6.51 20.34
N ARG A 603 11.96 5.21 20.19
CA ARG A 603 11.43 4.29 19.14
C ARG A 603 11.92 4.63 17.72
N LEU A 604 13.08 5.26 17.60
CA LEU A 604 13.66 5.65 16.31
C LEU A 604 14.53 4.54 15.72
N SER A 605 14.15 4.04 14.54
CA SER A 605 14.98 3.13 13.74
C SER A 605 16.33 3.80 13.42
N ASN A 606 17.42 3.24 13.94
CA ASN A 606 18.76 3.79 13.78
C ASN A 606 19.82 2.68 13.62
N THR A 607 21.01 3.03 13.16
CA THR A 607 22.11 2.07 12.92
C THR A 607 23.45 2.71 13.23
N ILE A 608 24.41 1.96 13.79
CA ILE A 608 25.78 2.43 13.99
C ILE A 608 26.66 1.90 12.86
N ASP A 609 27.44 2.78 12.20
CA ASP A 609 28.43 2.38 11.19
C ASP A 609 29.84 2.65 11.70
N THR A 610 30.43 1.61 12.28
CA THR A 610 31.81 1.54 12.80
C THR A 610 32.84 1.18 11.73
N THR A 611 32.47 1.09 10.44
CA THR A 611 33.43 0.66 9.42
C THR A 611 34.61 1.63 9.29
N GLY A 612 35.82 1.09 9.12
CA GLY A 612 37.08 1.85 8.98
C GLY A 612 37.21 2.62 7.66
N THR A 613 36.11 3.14 7.11
CA THR A 613 36.10 3.95 5.89
C THR A 613 35.89 5.42 6.20
N THR A 614 36.35 6.30 5.30
CA THR A 614 36.25 7.76 5.49
C THR A 614 34.79 8.19 5.69
N ILE A 615 34.57 9.20 6.55
CA ILE A 615 33.21 9.65 6.90
C ILE A 615 32.37 10.02 5.67
N GLY A 616 32.98 10.60 4.63
CA GLY A 616 32.31 10.87 3.34
C GLY A 616 31.82 9.62 2.60
N LYS A 617 32.54 8.48 2.68
CA LYS A 617 32.07 7.20 2.13
C LYS A 617 30.95 6.59 2.97
N ARG A 618 31.00 6.78 4.30
CA ARG A 618 29.95 6.34 5.21
C ARG A 618 28.64 7.14 5.04
N TYR A 619 28.74 8.46 4.89
CA TYR A 619 27.63 9.33 4.46
C TYR A 619 27.08 8.87 3.10
N ALA A 620 27.91 8.66 2.08
CA ALA A 620 27.44 8.27 0.75
C ALA A 620 26.59 6.98 0.75
N ARG A 621 27.01 5.92 1.47
CA ARG A 621 26.20 4.68 1.60
C ARG A 621 24.89 4.87 2.38
N THR A 622 24.84 5.86 3.25
CA THR A 622 23.68 6.20 4.09
C THR A 622 22.66 7.04 3.31
N ASP A 623 23.14 8.02 2.54
CA ASP A 623 22.35 8.76 1.55
C ASP A 623 21.76 7.82 0.48
N GLU A 624 22.53 6.82 0.04
CA GLU A 624 22.16 5.82 -0.98
C GLU A 624 21.08 4.81 -0.52
N ILE A 625 20.85 4.66 0.79
CA ILE A 625 19.64 3.97 1.32
C ILE A 625 18.58 4.95 1.83
N GLY A 626 18.79 6.24 1.56
CA GLY A 626 17.85 7.32 1.82
C GLY A 626 17.60 7.66 3.29
N VAL A 627 18.53 7.35 4.20
CA VAL A 627 18.43 7.80 5.59
C VAL A 627 18.45 9.34 5.63
N PRO A 628 17.45 10.01 6.24
CA PRO A 628 17.31 11.47 6.17
C PRO A 628 18.34 12.21 7.05
N PHE A 629 18.85 11.56 8.09
CA PHE A 629 19.74 12.17 9.08
C PHE A 629 20.95 11.30 9.42
N ALA A 630 22.03 11.95 9.85
CA ALA A 630 23.21 11.29 10.36
C ALA A 630 23.79 12.04 11.57
N ILE A 631 24.25 11.32 12.57
CA ILE A 631 24.88 11.87 13.77
C ILE A 631 26.34 11.45 13.79
N THR A 632 27.26 12.41 13.75
CA THR A 632 28.70 12.15 13.87
C THR A 632 29.18 12.49 15.29
N ILE A 633 29.77 11.49 15.92
CA ILE A 633 30.39 11.51 17.24
C ILE A 633 31.89 11.69 17.03
N ASP A 634 32.44 12.83 17.47
CA ASP A 634 33.82 13.23 17.19
C ASP A 634 34.58 13.63 18.47
N TYR A 635 35.78 14.17 18.31
CA TYR A 635 36.63 14.53 19.46
C TYR A 635 35.99 15.61 20.35
N GLN A 636 35.36 16.62 19.75
CA GLN A 636 34.63 17.64 20.50
C GLN A 636 33.45 17.02 21.28
N THR A 637 32.84 15.93 20.80
CA THR A 637 31.81 15.18 21.56
C THR A 637 32.32 14.59 22.88
N LEU A 638 33.63 14.36 23.02
CA LEU A 638 34.25 13.95 24.29
C LEU A 638 34.51 15.13 25.23
N GLU A 639 34.59 16.35 24.70
CA GLU A 639 34.92 17.58 25.42
C GLU A 639 33.67 18.32 25.91
N ASP A 640 32.66 18.50 25.05
CA ASP A 640 31.45 19.29 25.33
C ASP A 640 30.13 18.50 25.36
N SER A 641 30.17 17.20 25.09
CA SER A 641 28.98 16.33 24.98
C SER A 641 27.93 16.78 23.94
N THR A 642 28.37 17.47 22.88
CA THR A 642 27.56 17.78 21.69
C THR A 642 27.99 16.92 20.50
N ALA A 643 27.08 16.62 19.58
CA ALA A 643 27.35 15.86 18.35
C ALA A 643 26.97 16.66 17.10
N THR A 644 27.54 16.27 15.96
CA THR A 644 27.23 16.89 14.66
C THR A 644 26.06 16.17 14.02
N LEU A 645 24.90 16.82 13.93
CA LEU A 645 23.74 16.34 13.19
C LEU A 645 23.81 16.85 11.74
N ARG A 646 23.77 15.93 10.78
CA ARG A 646 23.72 16.18 9.33
C ARG A 646 22.35 15.81 8.78
N GLU A 647 21.82 16.62 7.88
CA GLU A 647 20.67 16.28 7.02
C GLU A 647 21.14 15.80 5.63
N ARG A 648 20.41 14.85 5.06
CA ARG A 648 20.76 14.16 3.81
C ARG A 648 20.82 15.11 2.61
N ASP A 649 19.71 15.71 2.21
CA ASP A 649 19.57 16.33 0.90
C ASP A 649 20.40 17.61 0.76
N SER A 650 20.33 18.52 1.74
CA SER A 650 21.18 19.72 1.78
C SER A 650 22.65 19.41 2.11
N THR A 651 22.94 18.25 2.70
CA THR A 651 24.23 17.87 3.31
C THR A 651 24.70 18.74 4.47
N ALA A 652 23.90 19.75 4.86
CA ALA A 652 24.23 20.73 5.89
C ALA A 652 24.33 20.09 7.28
N GLN A 653 25.02 20.77 8.20
CA GLN A 653 25.39 20.22 9.50
C GLN A 653 25.15 21.26 10.61
N VAL A 654 24.69 20.80 11.77
CA VAL A 654 24.45 21.60 12.98
C VAL A 654 25.00 20.87 14.21
N ARG A 655 25.37 21.62 15.25
CA ARG A 655 25.90 21.05 16.51
C ARG A 655 24.80 20.98 17.56
N VAL A 656 24.54 19.79 18.12
CA VAL A 656 23.39 19.54 19.02
C VAL A 656 23.88 18.86 20.31
N PRO A 657 23.46 19.31 21.51
CA PRO A 657 23.74 18.60 22.76
C PRO A 657 23.17 17.16 22.74
N LEU A 658 23.97 16.18 23.15
CA LEU A 658 23.57 14.76 23.14
C LEU A 658 22.28 14.47 23.94
N ALA A 659 21.98 15.30 24.96
CA ALA A 659 20.77 15.17 25.77
C ALA A 659 19.49 15.61 25.05
N GLU A 660 19.58 16.63 24.17
CA GLU A 660 18.44 17.15 23.40
C GLU A 660 18.18 16.32 22.13
N LEU A 661 19.24 15.69 21.62
CA LEU A 661 19.28 15.06 20.30
C LEU A 661 18.17 14.02 20.07
N PRO A 662 17.82 13.10 21.00
CA PRO A 662 16.74 12.14 20.78
C PRO A 662 15.36 12.79 20.59
N GLY A 663 15.05 13.81 21.40
CA GLY A 663 13.79 14.56 21.29
C GLY A 663 13.74 15.42 20.02
N LEU A 664 14.85 16.08 19.65
CA LEU A 664 14.97 16.79 18.38
C LEU A 664 14.75 15.87 17.19
N MET A 665 15.43 14.72 17.19
CA MET A 665 15.32 13.69 16.16
C MET A 665 13.90 13.17 16.04
N ARG A 666 13.20 12.92 17.15
CA ARG A 666 11.82 12.43 17.12
C ARG A 666 10.87 13.40 16.41
N ARG A 667 11.01 14.69 16.68
CA ARG A 667 10.18 15.74 16.06
C ARG A 667 10.50 15.95 14.57
N LEU A 668 11.76 15.76 14.18
CA LEU A 668 12.18 15.72 12.77
C LEU A 668 11.65 14.48 12.03
N THR A 669 11.61 13.30 12.68
CA THR A 669 11.15 12.06 12.04
C THR A 669 9.65 11.99 11.86
N ASP A 670 8.90 12.55 12.82
CA ASP A 670 7.44 12.64 12.78
C ASP A 670 6.97 13.86 11.96
N MET A 671 7.91 14.64 11.42
CA MET A 671 7.71 15.84 10.59
C MET A 671 6.94 16.98 11.29
N GLU A 672 7.03 17.08 12.62
CA GLU A 672 6.53 18.24 13.39
C GLU A 672 7.32 19.53 13.12
N ILE A 673 8.59 19.39 12.73
CA ILE A 673 9.52 20.48 12.42
C ILE A 673 10.31 20.13 11.17
N THR A 674 10.69 21.17 10.43
CA THR A 674 11.55 21.02 9.24
C THR A 674 13.02 21.16 9.61
N TRP A 675 13.90 20.74 8.71
CA TRP A 675 15.34 21.02 8.83
C TRP A 675 15.64 22.54 8.85
N ALA A 676 14.85 23.34 8.14
CA ALA A 676 15.00 24.80 8.12
C ALA A 676 14.74 25.42 9.51
N ASP A 677 13.79 24.88 10.28
CA ASP A 677 13.54 25.33 11.66
C ASP A 677 14.73 25.08 12.57
N VAL A 678 15.40 23.93 12.41
CA VAL A 678 16.59 23.55 13.19
C VAL A 678 17.79 24.43 12.83
N ALA A 679 18.04 24.65 11.54
CA ALA A 679 19.09 25.56 11.07
C ALA A 679 18.84 27.02 11.52
N ALA A 680 17.59 27.47 11.48
CA ALA A 680 17.20 28.82 11.93
C ALA A 680 17.33 29.02 13.45
N GLN A 681 17.13 27.97 14.26
CA GLN A 681 17.34 28.04 15.71
C GLN A 681 18.83 28.17 16.06
N GLN A 682 19.70 27.44 15.38
CA GLN A 682 21.16 27.51 15.57
C GLN A 682 21.73 28.89 15.24
N LEU A 683 21.25 29.51 14.15
CA LEU A 683 21.58 30.89 13.78
C LEU A 683 21.17 31.94 14.81
N ARG A 684 20.19 31.64 15.68
CA ARG A 684 19.80 32.54 16.78
C ARG A 684 20.72 32.39 17.99
N VAL A 685 21.11 31.16 18.34
CA VAL A 685 22.03 30.90 19.47
C VAL A 685 23.38 31.59 19.24
N SER A 686 23.95 31.47 18.05
CA SER A 686 25.21 32.15 17.68
C SER A 686 25.07 33.68 17.65
N ALA A 687 23.92 34.22 17.23
CA ALA A 687 23.65 35.66 17.25
C ALA A 687 23.45 36.24 18.66
N THR A 688 23.02 35.43 19.65
CA THR A 688 22.85 35.86 21.05
C THR A 688 24.06 35.59 21.95
N GLY A 689 25.07 34.86 21.46
CA GLY A 689 26.22 34.40 22.27
C GLY A 689 27.41 35.35 22.38
N SER A 690 27.37 36.55 21.79
CA SER A 690 28.52 37.47 21.65
C SER A 690 28.72 38.45 22.83
N GLY A 691 28.65 37.94 24.06
CA GLY A 691 28.88 38.70 25.28
C GLY A 691 30.36 38.98 25.58
N ALA A 692 30.86 40.13 25.14
CA ALA A 692 32.11 40.77 25.57
C ALA A 692 33.44 40.00 25.38
N ALA A 693 34.05 40.15 24.19
CA ALA A 693 35.51 40.08 24.03
C ALA A 693 35.98 41.17 23.05
N THR A 694 36.86 42.08 23.48
CA THR A 694 37.41 43.14 22.63
C THR A 694 38.70 42.69 21.96
N GLY A 695 38.67 42.46 20.64
CA GLY A 695 39.86 42.10 19.86
C GLY A 695 39.61 42.19 18.36
N THR A 696 40.56 42.76 17.62
CA THR A 696 40.39 43.10 16.20
C THR A 696 40.77 41.96 15.26
N THR A 697 39.80 41.46 14.48
CA THR A 697 40.02 41.05 13.08
C THR A 697 38.69 41.03 12.32
N ALA A 698 38.74 41.34 11.03
CA ALA A 698 37.66 41.09 10.08
C ALA A 698 38.14 40.08 9.02
N ALA A 699 37.17 39.46 8.33
CA ALA A 699 37.34 38.51 7.23
C ALA A 699 38.03 37.15 7.56
N VAL A 700 37.20 36.11 7.69
CA VAL A 700 37.37 34.88 6.90
C VAL A 700 36.00 34.47 6.37
N LEU A 701 35.76 34.66 5.07
CA LEU A 701 34.61 34.08 4.36
C LEU A 701 35.05 33.66 2.94
N SER A 702 36.19 32.97 2.90
CA SER A 702 36.86 32.51 1.68
C SER A 702 37.79 31.36 2.06
N ASP A 703 37.34 30.12 1.84
CA ASP A 703 38.12 28.99 1.33
C ASP A 703 37.27 27.70 1.39
N ALA A 704 36.55 27.45 0.30
CA ALA A 704 35.75 26.25 0.09
C ALA A 704 36.13 25.54 -1.23
N ALA A 705 37.41 25.63 -1.62
CA ALA A 705 37.96 24.96 -2.80
C ALA A 705 39.44 24.63 -2.61
N GLY A 706 39.79 23.33 -2.58
CA GLY A 706 41.17 22.86 -2.75
C GLY A 706 41.81 22.15 -1.55
N MET A 707 41.62 20.83 -1.46
CA MET A 707 42.70 19.92 -1.03
C MET A 707 42.39 18.46 -1.44
N VAL A 708 42.92 18.05 -2.59
CA VAL A 708 42.99 16.66 -3.05
C VAL A 708 44.40 16.42 -3.62
N GLN A 709 44.99 15.28 -3.26
CA GLN A 709 46.31 14.78 -3.67
C GLN A 709 47.56 15.57 -3.20
N ALA A 710 48.42 14.85 -2.47
CA ALA A 710 49.85 15.18 -2.32
C ALA A 710 50.65 13.90 -2.04
N ALA A 711 51.39 13.38 -3.02
CA ALA A 711 52.57 12.51 -2.89
C ALA A 711 53.09 12.04 -4.27
N PRO A 712 54.40 11.87 -4.50
CA PRO A 712 55.56 12.55 -3.89
C PRO A 712 56.40 13.35 -4.92
N ALA A 713 57.49 13.99 -4.48
CA ALA A 713 58.24 15.00 -5.27
C ALA A 713 59.39 14.46 -6.16
N GLY A 714 59.84 15.27 -7.14
CA GLY A 714 60.77 14.86 -8.21
C GLY A 714 61.78 15.91 -8.75
N ALA A 715 62.14 16.94 -7.98
CA ALA A 715 63.33 17.82 -8.13
C ALA A 715 63.48 18.82 -9.33
N LEU A 716 64.28 19.88 -9.07
CA LEU A 716 64.80 20.98 -9.94
C LEU A 716 63.74 21.97 -10.52
N ALA A 717 63.79 23.31 -10.37
CA ALA A 717 64.84 24.35 -10.47
C ALA A 717 65.22 24.71 -11.94
N THR A 718 65.22 25.95 -12.47
CA THR A 718 65.00 27.36 -11.99
C THR A 718 64.24 28.16 -13.10
N GLY A 719 63.92 29.47 -13.10
CA GLY A 719 63.98 30.61 -12.14
C GLY A 719 64.15 31.99 -12.84
N HIS A 720 63.81 33.12 -12.18
CA HIS A 720 63.93 34.54 -12.64
C HIS A 720 63.02 34.98 -13.84
N THR A 721 62.64 36.26 -14.12
CA THR A 721 62.64 37.59 -13.42
C THR A 721 61.78 38.63 -14.18
N GLN A 722 61.22 39.64 -13.48
CA GLN A 722 60.91 41.02 -13.96
C GLN A 722 59.87 41.20 -15.11
N SER A 723 59.32 42.40 -15.41
CA SER A 723 58.86 43.55 -14.57
C SER A 723 58.01 44.55 -15.41
N SER A 724 57.45 45.58 -14.72
CA SER A 724 57.12 46.95 -15.23
C SER A 724 55.96 47.20 -16.23
N THR A 725 55.00 47.98 -15.74
CA THR A 725 54.03 48.93 -16.40
C THR A 725 54.76 50.09 -17.15
N PRO A 726 54.13 51.00 -17.97
CA PRO A 726 52.96 51.83 -17.58
C PRO A 726 52.00 52.48 -18.65
N ALA A 727 50.85 53.01 -18.15
CA ALA A 727 50.14 54.25 -18.56
C ALA A 727 49.56 54.45 -20.00
N SER A 728 48.59 55.34 -20.29
CA SER A 728 47.45 55.97 -19.53
C SER A 728 46.57 56.85 -20.47
N LYS A 729 45.38 57.32 -19.99
CA LYS A 729 44.48 58.39 -20.54
C LYS A 729 43.52 58.01 -21.71
N ALA A 730 42.32 58.60 -21.86
CA ALA A 730 41.44 59.38 -20.95
C ALA A 730 40.02 59.63 -21.55
N VAL A 731 39.12 60.26 -20.74
CA VAL A 731 37.73 60.72 -21.01
C VAL A 731 36.68 59.59 -20.99
N GLY A 732 35.51 59.66 -20.33
CA GLY A 732 34.79 60.66 -19.49
C GLY A 732 33.26 60.36 -19.57
N ASP A 733 32.35 60.75 -18.67
CA ASP A 733 32.43 61.50 -17.40
C ASP A 733 31.09 61.35 -16.59
N LEU A 734 31.11 61.48 -15.24
CA LEU A 734 29.95 61.61 -14.29
C LEU A 734 28.87 60.47 -14.26
N THR A 735 28.08 60.20 -13.18
CA THR A 735 27.97 60.71 -11.79
C THR A 735 27.50 59.57 -10.84
N ALA A 736 27.54 59.77 -9.50
CA ALA A 736 27.20 58.74 -8.50
C ALA A 736 26.04 59.13 -7.55
N ALA A 737 25.24 58.14 -7.11
CA ALA A 737 24.44 58.12 -5.86
C ALA A 737 23.78 56.72 -5.65
N GLY A 738 23.35 56.39 -4.41
CA GLY A 738 22.22 55.45 -4.23
C GLY A 738 22.36 54.18 -3.38
N SER A 739 23.32 54.04 -2.47
CA SER A 739 23.40 52.85 -1.61
C SER A 739 22.39 52.86 -0.44
N GLY A 740 21.15 52.42 -0.70
CA GLY A 740 20.22 51.98 0.37
C GLY A 740 18.73 51.93 0.02
N SER A 741 18.11 50.74 0.11
CA SER A 741 16.63 50.57 0.17
C SER A 741 16.16 49.14 0.50
N LEU A 742 16.67 48.48 1.56
CA LEU A 742 16.02 47.27 2.11
C LEU A 742 15.31 47.54 3.45
N ALA A 743 15.96 48.27 4.36
CA ALA A 743 15.33 48.70 5.61
C ALA A 743 14.09 49.61 5.40
N GLN A 744 14.07 50.41 4.33
CA GLN A 744 12.92 51.26 4.00
C GLN A 744 11.74 50.47 3.40
N ALA A 745 11.99 49.33 2.73
CA ALA A 745 10.93 48.47 2.22
C ALA A 745 10.14 47.79 3.36
N LEU A 746 10.84 47.29 4.39
CA LEU A 746 10.18 46.75 5.58
C LEU A 746 9.45 47.84 6.39
N ALA A 747 9.98 49.06 6.47
CA ALA A 747 9.34 50.17 7.17
C ALA A 747 7.98 50.56 6.54
N ALA A 748 7.86 50.52 5.21
CA ALA A 748 6.60 50.80 4.51
C ALA A 748 5.52 49.74 4.81
N LEU A 749 5.88 48.45 4.82
CA LEU A 749 4.97 47.34 5.12
C LEU A 749 4.47 47.33 6.57
N TYR A 750 5.20 47.93 7.51
CA TYR A 750 4.78 48.02 8.92
C TYR A 750 3.85 49.21 9.23
N SER A 751 3.67 50.15 8.28
CA SER A 751 2.89 51.38 8.48
C SER A 751 1.49 51.34 7.85
N SER A 752 1.23 50.43 6.91
CA SER A 752 -0.05 50.31 6.20
C SER A 752 -1.16 49.60 6.99
N ALA A 753 -0.82 48.91 8.09
CA ALA A 753 -1.76 48.08 8.85
C ALA A 753 -2.67 48.85 9.85
N ASN A 754 -2.65 50.19 9.85
CA ASN A 754 -3.15 50.98 10.98
C ASN A 754 -3.93 52.26 10.58
N ALA A 755 -4.71 52.22 9.49
CA ALA A 755 -5.57 53.31 9.03
C ALA A 755 -7.01 52.83 8.76
N ALA A 756 -8.02 53.62 9.16
CA ALA A 756 -9.44 53.31 8.98
C ALA A 756 -10.04 54.05 7.77
N PRO A 757 -11.04 53.48 7.05
CA PRO A 757 -11.51 54.03 5.78
C PRO A 757 -12.79 54.89 5.84
N GLY A 758 -12.90 55.83 4.89
CA GLY A 758 -14.13 56.55 4.53
C GLY A 758 -13.83 57.83 3.72
N ALA A 759 -14.68 58.32 2.81
CA ALA A 759 -15.90 57.75 2.20
C ALA A 759 -16.30 58.58 0.95
N ALA A 760 -17.29 58.08 0.16
CA ALA A 760 -18.04 58.79 -0.90
C ALA A 760 -17.24 59.22 -2.17
N SER A 761 -17.83 59.41 -3.36
CA SER A 761 -19.11 58.96 -3.99
C SER A 761 -18.97 59.21 -5.52
N ALA A 762 -19.85 58.80 -6.45
CA ALA A 762 -21.18 58.16 -6.39
C ALA A 762 -21.19 56.98 -7.43
N SER A 763 -22.26 56.50 -8.08
CA SER A 763 -23.69 56.87 -8.20
C SER A 763 -24.56 55.63 -8.51
N ALA A 764 -25.88 55.81 -8.69
CA ALA A 764 -26.86 54.77 -9.04
C ALA A 764 -28.04 55.38 -9.82
N PRO A 765 -28.87 54.59 -10.53
CA PRO A 765 -30.13 54.08 -9.92
C PRO A 765 -30.61 52.69 -10.44
N VAL A 766 -31.28 51.82 -9.68
CA VAL A 766 -31.39 51.62 -8.21
C VAL A 766 -31.08 50.12 -7.94
N ASP A 767 -31.75 49.22 -7.20
CA ASP A 767 -32.86 49.21 -6.22
C ASP A 767 -32.63 48.06 -5.21
N GLY A 768 -33.40 48.02 -4.11
CA GLY A 768 -33.37 46.93 -3.12
C GLY A 768 -33.49 47.36 -1.66
N PHE A 769 -34.36 46.69 -0.90
CA PHE A 769 -34.53 46.79 0.55
C PHE A 769 -34.08 45.48 1.23
N ALA A 770 -33.57 45.44 2.47
CA ALA A 770 -33.07 46.47 3.37
C ALA A 770 -32.26 45.79 4.50
N THR A 771 -31.39 46.54 5.21
CA THR A 771 -30.64 46.02 6.37
C THR A 771 -30.65 46.99 7.56
N GLY A 772 -30.56 46.45 8.78
CA GLY A 772 -30.50 47.19 10.04
C GLY A 772 -29.17 46.97 10.77
N SER A 773 -28.81 47.90 11.66
CA SER A 773 -27.49 47.96 12.30
C SER A 773 -27.43 47.27 13.68
N ASP A 774 -26.52 46.31 13.87
CA ASP A 774 -26.06 45.93 15.24
C ASP A 774 -24.68 45.22 15.34
N GLY A 775 -23.97 45.00 14.23
CA GLY A 775 -22.77 44.14 14.23
C GLY A 775 -21.56 44.65 15.04
N ALA A 776 -21.35 45.97 15.12
CA ALA A 776 -20.10 46.54 15.66
C ALA A 776 -19.97 46.44 17.20
N ALA A 777 -21.07 46.53 17.94
CA ALA A 777 -21.06 46.52 19.40
C ALA A 777 -20.66 45.13 19.97
N ILE A 778 -21.16 44.06 19.34
CA ILE A 778 -20.98 42.68 19.78
C ILE A 778 -19.51 42.25 19.71
N VAL A 779 -18.80 42.61 18.63
CA VAL A 779 -17.37 42.29 18.44
C VAL A 779 -16.51 42.95 19.52
N SER A 780 -16.75 44.24 19.79
CA SER A 780 -16.00 45.00 20.80
C SER A 780 -16.19 44.44 22.22
N ALA A 781 -17.44 44.13 22.60
CA ALA A 781 -17.75 43.52 23.89
C ALA A 781 -17.13 42.12 24.07
N THR A 782 -17.07 41.33 22.99
CA THR A 782 -16.46 39.99 22.99
C THR A 782 -14.94 40.08 23.17
N LEU A 783 -14.28 41.00 22.45
CA LEU A 783 -12.82 41.20 22.55
C LEU A 783 -12.41 41.70 23.95
N ALA A 784 -13.24 42.52 24.60
CA ALA A 784 -13.02 42.97 25.98
C ALA A 784 -13.08 41.81 26.98
N LYS A 785 -14.07 40.91 26.86
CA LYS A 785 -14.18 39.70 27.73
C LYS A 785 -12.98 38.77 27.54
N ALA A 786 -12.54 38.53 26.30
CA ALA A 786 -11.36 37.71 26.02
C ALA A 786 -10.08 38.26 26.69
N ARG A 787 -9.85 39.58 26.62
CA ARG A 787 -8.70 40.23 27.28
C ARG A 787 -8.77 40.13 28.81
N ALA A 788 -9.97 40.23 29.40
CA ALA A 788 -10.15 40.05 30.84
C ALA A 788 -9.83 38.61 31.30
N ALA A 789 -10.26 37.59 30.55
CA ALA A 789 -9.97 36.18 30.84
C ALA A 789 -8.46 35.87 30.79
N ILE A 790 -7.76 36.33 29.74
CA ILE A 790 -6.30 36.17 29.61
C ILE A 790 -5.56 36.86 30.78
N GLY A 791 -6.03 38.02 31.22
CA GLY A 791 -5.51 38.71 32.40
C GLY A 791 -5.75 37.97 33.72
N HIS A 792 -6.84 37.19 33.83
CA HIS A 792 -7.09 36.34 34.99
C HIS A 792 -6.20 35.09 35.01
N LEU A 793 -6.02 34.43 33.85
CA LEU A 793 -5.16 33.25 33.71
C LEU A 793 -3.69 33.57 34.02
N ARG A 794 -3.18 34.73 33.57
CA ARG A 794 -1.84 35.19 33.94
C ARG A 794 -1.66 35.41 35.45
N ARG A 795 -2.68 35.94 36.15
CA ARG A 795 -2.62 36.11 37.60
C ARG A 795 -2.63 34.78 38.36
N LEU A 796 -3.39 33.79 37.91
CA LEU A 796 -3.36 32.44 38.48
C LEU A 796 -1.98 31.78 38.29
N ALA A 797 -1.41 31.85 37.09
CA ALA A 797 -0.06 31.34 36.82
C ALA A 797 1.04 32.03 37.65
N GLN A 798 0.87 33.31 37.98
CA GLN A 798 1.78 34.06 38.86
C GLN A 798 1.55 33.80 40.36
N GLN A 799 0.40 33.25 40.75
CA GLN A 799 0.14 32.84 42.14
C GLN A 799 0.62 31.41 42.43
N GLN A 800 0.70 30.53 41.43
CA GLN A 800 1.20 29.16 41.58
C GLN A 800 2.74 29.05 41.66
N THR A 801 3.49 30.13 41.44
CA THR A 801 4.97 30.14 41.48
C THR A 801 5.56 30.79 42.74
N ALA A 802 4.74 31.07 43.76
CA ALA A 802 5.13 31.86 44.94
C ALA A 802 5.02 31.12 46.31
N THR A 803 4.72 29.81 46.32
CA THR A 803 4.75 28.91 47.50
C THR A 803 4.97 27.47 47.00
N GLY A 804 5.80 26.60 47.60
CA GLY A 804 6.75 26.71 48.71
C GLY A 804 7.56 25.39 48.82
N THR A 805 8.66 25.36 49.57
CA THR A 805 9.59 24.20 49.62
C THR A 805 9.33 23.24 50.79
N ALA A 806 9.43 21.92 50.56
CA ALA A 806 10.10 20.88 51.39
C ALA A 806 9.50 19.45 51.29
N SER A 807 10.39 18.44 51.43
CA SER A 807 10.18 17.05 51.94
C SER A 807 9.12 16.10 51.35
N GLY A 808 9.50 14.82 51.15
CA GLY A 808 8.61 13.67 51.38
C GLY A 808 8.62 12.55 50.33
N ASP A 809 8.98 11.33 50.74
CA ASP A 809 9.13 10.14 49.91
C ASP A 809 7.83 9.54 49.31
N SER A 810 7.93 9.06 48.06
CA SER A 810 7.37 7.80 47.51
C SER A 810 5.84 7.49 47.43
N ALA A 811 5.52 6.68 46.41
CA ALA A 811 4.40 5.72 46.28
C ALA A 811 3.05 6.15 45.61
N ASP A 812 2.95 5.79 44.31
CA ASP A 812 1.88 5.01 43.64
C ASP A 812 0.37 5.38 43.64
N VAL A 813 -0.27 4.82 42.60
CA VAL A 813 -1.72 4.51 42.40
C VAL A 813 -2.59 5.49 41.60
N HIS A 814 -3.41 4.88 40.73
CA HIS A 814 -4.33 5.40 39.71
C HIS A 814 -5.44 6.37 40.15
N THR A 815 -5.83 7.23 39.20
CA THR A 815 -7.24 7.55 38.82
C THR A 815 -7.20 7.94 37.33
N ILE A 816 -7.95 7.35 36.40
CA ILE A 816 -9.42 7.32 36.20
C ILE A 816 -10.02 8.69 35.87
N SER A 817 -10.73 8.70 34.73
CA SER A 817 -11.49 9.78 34.10
C SER A 817 -12.40 10.58 35.03
N ALA A 818 -12.51 11.88 34.74
CA ALA A 818 -13.71 12.67 34.98
C ALA A 818 -13.93 13.63 33.79
N CYS A 819 -15.15 13.66 33.25
CA CYS A 819 -15.55 14.67 32.25
C CYS A 819 -15.95 15.97 32.96
N ASP A 820 -15.57 17.12 32.40
CA ASP A 820 -16.05 18.41 32.86
C ASP A 820 -17.26 18.89 32.04
N SER A 821 -18.23 19.57 32.67
CA SER A 821 -19.48 20.00 32.02
C SER A 821 -20.20 21.09 32.81
N ALA A 822 -20.16 22.32 32.30
CA ALA A 822 -20.85 23.47 32.86
C ALA A 822 -21.06 24.58 31.81
N SER A 823 -22.06 25.47 31.88
CA SER A 823 -23.41 25.42 32.49
C SER A 823 -24.19 26.70 32.11
N GLY A 824 -25.52 26.64 32.03
CA GLY A 824 -26.41 27.81 31.91
C GLY A 824 -27.82 27.38 31.50
N MET A 825 -28.84 27.33 32.38
CA MET A 825 -29.60 28.44 33.01
C MET A 825 -30.49 29.21 32.01
N CYS A 826 -31.79 29.46 32.28
CA CYS A 826 -32.64 29.07 33.42
C CYS A 826 -34.15 29.30 33.11
N ILE A 827 -35.02 29.09 34.13
CA ILE A 827 -36.47 29.43 34.23
C ILE A 827 -37.43 28.40 33.58
N GLY A 828 -38.45 27.87 34.24
CA GLY A 828 -38.83 27.96 35.68
C GLY A 828 -40.27 27.45 35.97
N THR A 829 -40.58 27.14 37.24
CA THR A 829 -41.91 26.76 37.81
C THR A 829 -42.60 25.48 37.28
N ALA A 830 -43.46 24.74 38.02
CA ALA A 830 -43.64 24.56 39.48
C ALA A 830 -44.61 23.38 39.75
N LEU A 831 -44.64 22.86 41.00
CA LEU A 831 -45.64 21.90 41.58
C LEU A 831 -45.66 20.46 41.00
N SER A 832 -46.13 19.43 41.70
CA SER A 832 -46.16 19.09 43.16
C SER A 832 -46.60 17.62 43.35
N SER A 833 -46.47 17.08 44.59
CA SER A 833 -47.21 15.91 45.14
C SER A 833 -47.21 14.58 44.34
N ALA A 834 -46.56 13.48 44.75
CA ALA A 834 -46.55 12.73 46.02
C ALA A 834 -47.77 11.81 46.26
N GLN A 835 -47.54 10.72 47.04
CA GLN A 835 -48.40 9.52 47.23
C GLN A 835 -48.35 8.53 46.06
N LYS A 836 -48.44 7.19 46.25
CA LYS A 836 -48.86 6.41 47.43
C LYS A 836 -48.00 5.14 47.63
N ALA A 837 -48.18 4.42 48.75
CA ALA A 837 -47.43 3.23 49.14
C ALA A 837 -48.34 1.97 49.28
N ASP A 838 -47.77 0.88 49.83
CA ASP A 838 -48.33 -0.46 50.08
C ASP A 838 -48.59 -1.32 48.82
N GLY A 839 -48.38 -2.65 48.79
CA GLY A 839 -47.84 -3.63 49.76
C GLY A 839 -47.92 -5.07 49.14
N THR A 840 -47.48 -6.20 49.72
CA THR A 840 -46.91 -6.56 51.03
C THR A 840 -46.21 -7.95 50.99
N ALA A 841 -45.15 -8.15 51.80
CA ALA A 841 -44.75 -9.42 52.48
C ALA A 841 -44.44 -10.71 51.67
N SER A 842 -43.68 -11.73 52.13
CA SER A 842 -42.69 -11.95 53.23
C SER A 842 -41.93 -13.26 52.89
N THR A 843 -40.68 -13.55 53.32
CA THR A 843 -40.25 -14.05 54.66
C THR A 843 -38.69 -14.09 54.71
N SER A 844 -38.00 -13.46 55.67
CA SER A 844 -37.46 -14.01 56.95
C SER A 844 -36.56 -15.27 56.85
N ALA A 845 -35.43 -15.41 57.56
CA ALA A 845 -34.63 -14.50 58.41
C ALA A 845 -33.29 -15.17 58.87
N ALA A 846 -32.42 -14.41 59.55
CA ALA A 846 -31.45 -14.85 60.58
C ALA A 846 -30.23 -15.73 60.17
N LEU A 847 -29.07 -15.74 60.87
CA LEU A 847 -28.45 -14.83 61.87
C LEU A 847 -26.92 -15.16 61.98
N GLN A 848 -26.10 -14.16 62.36
CA GLN A 848 -24.79 -14.24 63.08
C GLN A 848 -23.64 -15.18 62.59
N GLY A 849 -22.34 -14.81 62.65
CA GLY A 849 -21.71 -13.53 62.97
C GLY A 849 -20.31 -13.66 63.62
N SER A 850 -19.48 -12.60 63.55
CA SER A 850 -18.23 -12.35 64.36
C SER A 850 -17.03 -13.33 64.20
N SER A 851 -15.74 -12.97 64.41
CA SER A 851 -15.05 -11.66 64.60
C SER A 851 -13.51 -11.86 64.66
N GLY A 852 -12.72 -10.80 64.41
CA GLY A 852 -11.24 -10.76 64.60
C GLY A 852 -10.44 -11.20 63.36
N GLY A 853 -9.20 -10.75 63.11
CA GLY A 853 -8.24 -10.01 63.97
C GLY A 853 -7.24 -10.95 64.66
N SER A 854 -5.92 -10.75 64.63
CA SER A 854 -5.10 -9.66 64.04
C SER A 854 -3.61 -10.08 63.96
N THR A 855 -2.72 -9.13 63.58
CA THR A 855 -1.32 -8.98 64.05
C THR A 855 -0.25 -10.06 63.75
N THR A 856 0.93 -9.57 63.29
CA THR A 856 2.32 -10.04 63.61
C THR A 856 2.78 -11.44 63.11
N SER A 857 4.07 -11.72 62.86
CA SER A 857 5.32 -10.90 62.79
C SER A 857 6.50 -11.74 62.26
N GLY A 858 7.57 -11.09 61.81
CA GLY A 858 8.89 -11.71 61.53
C GLY A 858 9.05 -12.13 60.06
N SER A 859 10.16 -11.87 59.34
CA SER A 859 11.59 -11.94 59.70
C SER A 859 12.07 -13.38 59.95
N THR A 860 13.25 -13.82 59.49
CA THR A 860 14.43 -13.08 58.97
C THR A 860 15.25 -13.98 58.03
N SER A 861 16.18 -13.42 57.23
CA SER A 861 17.44 -14.02 56.71
C SER A 861 17.47 -15.48 56.17
N GLY A 862 18.09 -15.81 55.03
CA GLY A 862 18.90 -15.00 54.10
C GLY A 862 20.10 -15.79 53.55
N SER A 863 20.69 -15.27 52.45
CA SER A 863 22.09 -15.43 52.00
C SER A 863 22.74 -16.82 51.81
N GLY A 864 23.41 -17.00 50.66
CA GLY A 864 24.43 -18.03 50.41
C GLY A 864 23.90 -19.23 49.61
N SER A 865 24.15 -19.43 48.30
CA SER A 865 25.38 -19.35 47.46
C SER A 865 26.32 -20.55 47.60
N GLY A 866 26.62 -21.24 46.48
CA GLY A 866 27.87 -21.99 46.31
C GLY A 866 27.75 -23.45 45.84
N THR A 867 28.10 -23.68 44.57
CA THR A 867 29.02 -24.74 44.07
C THR A 867 28.92 -26.20 44.53
N GLY A 868 29.18 -27.14 43.60
CA GLY A 868 30.15 -28.21 43.92
C GLY A 868 29.86 -29.67 43.56
N ALA A 869 29.59 -29.97 42.29
CA ALA A 869 30.03 -31.16 41.55
C ALA A 869 30.43 -32.49 42.29
N SER A 870 29.64 -33.53 42.03
CA SER A 870 30.09 -34.82 41.42
C SER A 870 30.69 -35.99 42.25
N SER A 871 30.55 -37.19 41.67
CA SER A 871 31.22 -38.48 41.95
C SER A 871 30.70 -39.33 43.14
N LEU A 872 30.68 -40.67 43.13
CA LEU A 872 30.51 -41.71 42.07
C LEU A 872 30.30 -43.11 42.72
N SER A 873 30.02 -44.16 41.91
CA SER A 873 30.00 -45.62 42.23
C SER A 873 28.81 -46.20 43.06
N ALA A 874 28.42 -47.48 42.98
CA ALA A 874 28.51 -48.51 41.91
C ALA A 874 27.65 -49.80 42.20
N LEU A 875 27.24 -50.50 41.13
CA LEU A 875 27.08 -51.98 40.95
C LEU A 875 26.12 -52.88 41.79
N THR A 876 24.97 -53.20 41.17
CA THR A 876 24.42 -54.56 40.83
C THR A 876 24.23 -55.73 41.84
N SER A 877 22.99 -56.27 41.92
CA SER A 877 22.58 -57.72 41.83
C SER A 877 21.07 -57.90 42.20
N ILE A 878 20.28 -58.96 41.96
CA ILE A 878 19.99 -59.96 40.87
C ILE A 878 18.87 -60.91 41.40
N THR A 879 17.77 -61.15 40.63
CA THR A 879 16.77 -62.29 40.61
C THR A 879 15.60 -61.94 39.65
N ALA A 880 14.85 -62.78 38.89
CA ALA A 880 14.63 -64.24 38.70
C ALA A 880 13.63 -64.96 39.66
N PRO A 881 12.84 -66.01 39.25
CA PRO A 881 12.61 -66.62 37.92
C PRO A 881 11.12 -67.00 37.54
N GLY A 882 10.88 -67.55 36.33
CA GLY A 882 9.61 -68.23 35.91
C GLY A 882 9.60 -68.69 34.43
N ALA A 883 8.88 -69.78 34.06
CA ALA A 883 8.82 -70.40 32.69
C ALA A 883 7.54 -71.31 32.54
N ALA A 884 7.21 -72.09 31.49
CA ALA A 884 7.88 -72.61 30.26
C ALA A 884 6.83 -73.13 29.20
N VAL A 885 7.24 -74.05 28.28
CA VAL A 885 6.42 -74.91 27.36
C VAL A 885 5.97 -74.28 26.00
N VAL A 886 5.73 -75.05 24.91
CA VAL A 886 6.69 -75.52 23.87
C VAL A 886 5.99 -76.08 22.58
N GLY A 887 6.55 -75.81 21.38
CA GLY A 887 6.37 -76.57 20.11
C GLY A 887 5.43 -75.97 19.03
N GLY A 888 5.65 -76.11 17.69
CA GLY A 888 6.84 -76.56 16.92
C GLY A 888 6.58 -76.87 15.40
N PHE A 889 7.59 -76.68 14.52
CA PHE A 889 7.74 -77.16 13.10
C PHE A 889 6.76 -76.64 12.00
N SER A 890 7.06 -76.54 10.68
CA SER A 890 8.29 -76.77 9.84
C SER A 890 8.29 -75.99 8.48
N THR A 891 9.48 -75.81 7.85
CA THR A 891 9.83 -75.79 6.38
C THR A 891 8.78 -75.42 5.29
N GLY A 892 8.98 -74.59 4.25
CA GLY A 892 10.18 -74.27 3.44
C GLY A 892 9.93 -74.51 1.92
N GLN A 893 10.39 -73.60 1.03
CA GLN A 893 10.39 -73.65 -0.48
C GLN A 893 9.02 -73.65 -1.22
N GLY A 894 8.86 -73.15 -2.46
CA GLY A 894 9.70 -72.24 -3.29
C GLY A 894 9.86 -72.64 -4.79
N THR A 895 9.51 -71.77 -5.74
CA THR A 895 9.89 -71.81 -7.19
C THR A 895 9.60 -70.48 -7.92
N ALA A 896 10.07 -70.31 -9.17
CA ALA A 896 9.89 -69.11 -10.02
C ALA A 896 9.85 -69.47 -11.53
N ALA A 897 9.89 -68.46 -12.41
CA ALA A 897 9.90 -68.51 -13.90
C ALA A 897 8.52 -68.81 -14.56
N ASP A 898 8.20 -68.45 -15.82
CA ASP A 898 8.95 -67.69 -16.86
C ASP A 898 7.95 -67.13 -17.94
N GLY A 899 8.42 -66.37 -18.94
CA GLY A 899 7.78 -66.33 -20.28
C GLY A 899 7.41 -64.97 -20.92
N THR A 900 8.21 -64.57 -21.93
CA THR A 900 7.87 -63.63 -23.05
C THR A 900 7.58 -64.45 -24.33
N PRO A 901 7.37 -63.93 -25.58
CA PRO A 901 7.27 -62.54 -26.12
C PRO A 901 6.10 -62.29 -27.13
N ALA A 902 6.07 -61.10 -27.79
CA ALA A 902 6.13 -60.91 -29.27
C ALA A 902 5.06 -60.05 -30.03
N GLN A 903 5.57 -59.01 -30.74
CA GLN A 903 5.20 -58.45 -32.07
C GLN A 903 3.80 -57.82 -32.37
N GLY A 904 3.77 -56.73 -33.16
CA GLY A 904 2.53 -56.20 -33.78
C GLY A 904 2.53 -54.74 -34.31
N THR A 905 3.06 -54.54 -35.51
CA THR A 905 2.83 -53.41 -36.48
C THR A 905 1.34 -53.12 -36.81
N SER A 906 0.88 -51.98 -37.38
CA SER A 906 1.45 -50.66 -37.78
C SER A 906 0.35 -49.67 -38.26
N SER A 907 0.74 -48.40 -38.54
CA SER A 907 0.23 -47.51 -39.61
C SER A 907 -1.27 -47.08 -39.73
N THR A 908 -1.53 -45.80 -39.40
CA THR A 908 -1.94 -44.69 -40.31
C THR A 908 -3.14 -44.83 -41.30
N GLN A 909 -4.18 -43.97 -41.17
CA GLN A 909 -4.64 -42.96 -42.18
C GLN A 909 -6.08 -42.38 -42.00
N LEU A 910 -6.18 -41.04 -42.10
CA LEU A 910 -7.16 -40.18 -42.83
C LEU A 910 -8.67 -40.03 -42.45
N ARG A 911 -9.08 -38.74 -42.49
CA ARG A 911 -10.35 -38.13 -42.99
C ARG A 911 -11.68 -38.28 -42.20
N ALA A 912 -11.91 -37.28 -41.35
CA ALA A 912 -12.97 -36.26 -41.44
C ALA A 912 -14.25 -36.52 -42.28
N ALA A 913 -15.41 -36.32 -41.64
CA ALA A 913 -16.56 -35.57 -42.19
C ALA A 913 -17.48 -35.04 -41.06
N VAL A 914 -18.08 -33.87 -41.30
CA VAL A 914 -19.20 -33.22 -40.59
C VAL A 914 -20.33 -33.21 -41.65
N PRO A 915 -21.66 -33.41 -41.38
CA PRO A 915 -22.40 -32.53 -40.46
C PRO A 915 -23.68 -33.04 -39.75
N ASP A 916 -24.15 -32.15 -38.87
CA ASP A 916 -25.53 -31.67 -38.67
C ASP A 916 -26.67 -32.39 -37.90
N HIS A 917 -27.25 -31.54 -37.04
CA HIS A 917 -28.66 -31.30 -36.72
C HIS A 917 -29.67 -32.37 -36.20
N THR A 918 -30.33 -31.93 -35.12
CA THR A 918 -31.77 -32.03 -34.77
C THR A 918 -32.36 -33.26 -34.05
N ALA A 919 -32.79 -32.95 -32.80
CA ALA A 919 -34.14 -33.12 -32.26
C ALA A 919 -34.63 -34.46 -31.63
N LYS A 920 -35.16 -34.29 -30.40
CA LYS A 920 -36.34 -34.93 -29.79
C LYS A 920 -36.54 -36.46 -29.95
N GLY A 921 -36.51 -37.19 -28.82
CA GLY A 921 -37.09 -38.54 -28.73
C GLY A 921 -37.09 -39.13 -27.32
N THR A 922 -38.21 -39.03 -26.59
CA THR A 922 -38.40 -39.65 -25.27
C THR A 922 -39.00 -41.06 -25.41
N LEU A 923 -38.49 -42.05 -24.67
CA LEU A 923 -39.12 -43.32 -24.21
C LEU A 923 -38.04 -44.02 -23.33
N GLN A 924 -38.17 -44.44 -22.06
CA GLN A 924 -39.26 -44.89 -21.16
C GLN A 924 -39.39 -46.43 -21.04
N ALA A 925 -38.81 -46.98 -19.96
CA ALA A 925 -39.10 -48.27 -19.30
C ALA A 925 -38.58 -48.14 -17.84
N GLN A 926 -39.35 -48.36 -16.75
CA GLN A 926 -39.82 -49.64 -16.16
C GLN A 926 -38.68 -50.55 -15.65
N ALA A 927 -38.70 -51.20 -14.46
CA ALA A 927 -39.54 -51.19 -13.23
C ALA A 927 -38.76 -51.99 -12.11
N ALA A 928 -39.12 -52.12 -10.82
CA ALA A 928 -40.26 -51.67 -10.00
C ALA A 928 -39.79 -50.79 -8.79
N GLY A 929 -39.93 -51.01 -7.47
CA GLY A 929 -40.53 -52.03 -6.56
C GLY A 929 -39.53 -52.46 -5.46
N LEU A 930 -39.83 -52.57 -4.15
CA LEU A 930 -41.06 -52.45 -3.33
C LEU A 930 -40.73 -51.94 -1.90
N GLU A 931 -41.76 -51.54 -1.13
CA GLU A 931 -42.00 -51.64 0.35
C GLU A 931 -40.81 -51.68 1.35
N GLY A 932 -40.81 -51.04 2.53
CA GLY A 932 -41.82 -50.35 3.38
C GLY A 932 -41.34 -50.43 4.86
N ASP A 933 -41.92 -49.85 5.92
CA ASP A 933 -42.91 -48.79 6.16
C ASP A 933 -42.92 -48.53 7.72
N VAL A 934 -43.81 -47.67 8.26
CA VAL A 934 -44.37 -47.72 9.66
C VAL A 934 -43.48 -47.31 10.89
N LEU A 935 -43.79 -46.11 11.45
CA LEU A 935 -43.92 -45.70 12.88
C LEU A 935 -42.72 -45.81 13.90
N ALA A 936 -42.69 -45.15 15.08
CA ALA A 936 -43.20 -43.83 15.54
C ALA A 936 -42.71 -43.48 16.99
N ASN A 937 -42.84 -42.18 17.36
CA ASN A 937 -43.12 -41.61 18.71
C ASN A 937 -42.17 -41.78 19.94
N THR A 938 -41.53 -40.65 20.29
CA THR A 938 -41.58 -39.91 21.59
C THR A 938 -41.34 -40.56 22.97
N ALA A 939 -40.45 -39.91 23.75
CA ALA A 939 -40.34 -39.86 25.24
C ALA A 939 -39.88 -41.14 25.98
N GLY A 940 -39.19 -41.06 27.14
CA GLY A 940 -38.61 -39.89 27.83
C GLY A 940 -38.04 -40.21 29.24
N VAL A 941 -37.10 -39.39 29.72
CA VAL A 941 -36.64 -39.17 31.13
C VAL A 941 -36.34 -40.40 32.02
N ALA A 942 -35.04 -40.64 32.31
CA ALA A 942 -34.54 -41.26 33.56
C ALA A 942 -33.07 -40.86 33.81
N SER A 943 -32.54 -41.06 35.02
CA SER A 943 -31.24 -40.52 35.48
C SER A 943 -30.27 -41.54 36.08
N ALA A 944 -28.96 -41.28 35.95
CA ALA A 944 -27.99 -41.13 37.07
C ALA A 944 -26.57 -41.73 36.83
N THR A 945 -25.55 -40.84 36.77
CA THR A 945 -24.14 -41.05 37.23
C THR A 945 -23.27 -42.16 36.60
N PRO A 946 -21.93 -42.17 36.83
CA PRO A 946 -20.99 -41.04 36.73
C PRO A 946 -19.70 -41.41 35.94
N THR A 947 -19.10 -40.46 35.19
CA THR A 947 -17.76 -40.64 34.59
C THR A 947 -16.94 -39.36 34.58
N GLY A 948 -15.62 -39.47 34.79
CA GLY A 948 -14.67 -38.38 34.72
C GLY A 948 -13.23 -38.88 34.60
N SER A 949 -12.45 -38.28 33.69
CA SER A 949 -11.10 -38.69 33.26
C SER A 949 -11.05 -40.09 32.58
N GLN A 950 -10.22 -40.36 31.57
CA GLN A 950 -8.96 -39.73 31.16
C GLN A 950 -8.80 -39.54 29.63
N VAL A 951 -8.05 -38.48 29.28
CA VAL A 951 -6.88 -38.45 28.37
C VAL A 951 -6.87 -39.40 27.16
N SER A 952 -6.96 -38.82 25.96
CA SER A 952 -6.38 -39.37 24.72
C SER A 952 -5.26 -38.44 24.24
N GLY A 953 -4.07 -38.99 23.98
CA GLY A 953 -2.87 -38.19 23.72
C GLY A 953 -2.80 -37.63 22.30
N SER A 954 -2.52 -36.34 22.16
CA SER A 954 -2.11 -35.73 20.90
C SER A 954 -0.60 -35.92 20.67
N VAL A 955 -0.21 -36.26 19.44
CA VAL A 955 1.21 -36.23 19.05
C VAL A 955 1.62 -34.77 18.88
N GLN A 956 2.41 -34.24 19.81
CA GLN A 956 3.03 -32.92 19.67
C GLN A 956 4.30 -33.01 18.82
N ALA A 957 4.45 -32.11 17.85
CA ALA A 957 5.73 -31.86 17.23
C ALA A 957 6.60 -31.03 18.21
N HIS A 958 7.66 -31.64 18.76
CA HIS A 958 8.52 -30.96 19.72
C HIS A 958 9.45 -29.96 19.03
N THR A 959 9.21 -28.66 19.25
CA THR A 959 10.19 -27.61 18.96
C THR A 959 11.30 -27.68 20.00
N LEU A 960 12.55 -27.89 19.59
CA LEU A 960 13.70 -27.85 20.51
C LEU A 960 13.92 -26.43 21.03
N SER A 961 14.04 -26.28 22.36
CA SER A 961 14.38 -24.99 22.97
C SER A 961 15.85 -24.63 22.69
N ALA A 962 16.14 -23.32 22.62
CA ALA A 962 17.50 -22.83 22.38
C ALA A 962 18.54 -23.35 23.40
N SER A 963 18.11 -23.66 24.63
CA SER A 963 18.94 -24.33 25.64
C SER A 963 19.39 -25.73 25.20
N HIS A 964 18.46 -26.61 24.81
CA HIS A 964 18.80 -27.97 24.37
C HIS A 964 19.69 -27.97 23.12
N VAL A 965 19.53 -26.98 22.22
CA VAL A 965 20.41 -26.82 21.06
C VAL A 965 21.82 -26.39 21.48
N ALA A 966 21.96 -25.50 22.46
CA ALA A 966 23.25 -25.13 23.03
C ALA A 966 23.92 -26.31 23.78
N ASP A 967 23.15 -27.09 24.54
CA ASP A 967 23.65 -28.27 25.27
C ASP A 967 24.12 -29.37 24.30
N LEU A 968 23.38 -29.62 23.22
CA LEU A 968 23.79 -30.54 22.14
C LEU A 968 25.06 -30.05 21.43
N LEU A 969 25.17 -28.75 21.16
CA LEU A 969 26.36 -28.17 20.54
C LEU A 969 27.58 -28.24 21.47
N ALA A 970 27.40 -28.03 22.77
CA ALA A 970 28.44 -28.20 23.77
C ALA A 970 28.90 -29.67 23.87
N ALA A 971 27.96 -30.62 23.90
CA ALA A 971 28.26 -32.05 23.88
C ALA A 971 28.96 -32.50 22.58
N ALA A 972 28.67 -31.86 21.45
CA ALA A 972 29.35 -32.05 20.17
C ALA A 972 30.74 -31.36 20.09
N GLY A 973 31.16 -30.60 21.10
CA GLY A 973 32.42 -29.86 21.13
C GLY A 973 32.44 -28.64 20.21
N GLY A 974 31.29 -28.00 19.98
CA GLY A 974 31.13 -26.87 19.05
C GLY A 974 30.91 -27.26 17.59
N ASP A 975 30.91 -28.56 17.27
CA ASP A 975 30.81 -29.06 15.90
C ASP A 975 29.35 -29.38 15.50
N TRP A 976 28.73 -28.43 14.81
CA TRP A 976 27.37 -28.57 14.27
C TRP A 976 27.17 -29.80 13.37
N SER A 977 28.20 -30.30 12.68
CA SER A 977 28.05 -31.48 11.80
C SER A 977 27.70 -32.74 12.62
N LYS A 978 28.25 -32.85 13.84
CA LYS A 978 27.94 -33.94 14.78
C LYS A 978 26.56 -33.77 15.41
N VAL A 979 26.14 -32.53 15.69
CA VAL A 979 24.77 -32.22 16.16
C VAL A 979 23.74 -32.67 15.12
N VAL A 980 23.98 -32.35 13.84
CA VAL A 980 23.11 -32.79 12.73
C VAL A 980 23.12 -34.32 12.63
N ALA A 981 24.27 -34.99 12.63
CA ALA A 981 24.34 -36.45 12.55
C ALA A 981 23.63 -37.17 13.71
N LEU A 982 23.66 -36.61 14.93
CA LEU A 982 22.90 -37.09 16.09
C LEU A 982 21.39 -36.92 15.92
N LEU A 983 20.94 -35.82 15.30
CA LEU A 983 19.53 -35.53 15.07
C LEU A 983 18.95 -36.26 13.84
N THR A 984 19.76 -36.60 12.84
CA THR A 984 19.35 -37.34 11.63
C THR A 984 19.61 -38.85 11.70
N GLY A 985 20.30 -39.34 12.74
CA GLY A 985 20.52 -40.76 12.99
C GLY A 985 21.54 -41.46 12.08
N GLN A 986 22.31 -40.73 11.29
CA GLN A 986 23.28 -41.32 10.36
C GLN A 986 24.63 -41.62 11.03
N ALA A 987 24.76 -42.84 11.56
CA ALA A 987 26.06 -43.45 11.83
C ALA A 987 26.66 -44.01 10.52
N GLY A 988 27.87 -43.59 10.17
CA GLY A 988 28.45 -43.82 8.84
C GLY A 988 29.23 -45.13 8.64
N SER A 989 29.55 -45.42 7.38
CA SER A 989 30.62 -46.32 6.95
C SER A 989 31.87 -45.50 6.55
N GLY A 990 33.06 -46.10 6.54
CA GLY A 990 34.29 -45.33 6.25
C GLY A 990 35.54 -46.18 5.94
N ALA A 991 36.70 -45.58 6.23
CA ALA A 991 38.07 -46.11 6.12
C ALA A 991 38.86 -45.87 4.79
N ALA A 992 40.19 -45.91 4.96
CA ALA A 992 41.26 -46.11 3.96
C ALA A 992 41.70 -44.95 3.01
N SER A 993 42.66 -44.16 3.51
CA SER A 993 43.97 -43.87 2.87
C SER A 993 44.12 -43.77 1.33
N GLY A 994 44.66 -42.63 0.85
CA GLY A 994 45.27 -42.55 -0.49
C GLY A 994 46.05 -41.24 -0.73
N SER A 995 47.34 -41.34 -1.04
CA SER A 995 48.19 -40.18 -1.42
C SER A 995 48.22 -39.98 -2.94
N GLY A 996 47.99 -38.77 -3.43
CA GLY A 996 48.07 -38.44 -4.86
C GLY A 996 48.40 -36.97 -5.12
N LYS A 997 49.21 -36.71 -6.16
CA LYS A 997 49.56 -35.37 -6.67
C LYS A 997 48.84 -35.10 -7.99
N ALA A 998 48.73 -33.80 -8.32
CA ALA A 998 48.67 -33.26 -9.70
C ALA A 998 47.35 -33.52 -10.49
N THR A 999 46.95 -32.72 -11.49
CA THR A 999 47.30 -31.34 -11.91
C THR A 999 46.22 -30.79 -12.84
N ALA A 1000 46.01 -29.47 -12.82
CA ALA A 1000 45.69 -28.55 -13.93
C ALA A 1000 44.61 -28.88 -15.01
N SER A 1001 43.88 -27.82 -15.41
CA SER A 1001 43.06 -27.67 -16.63
C SER A 1001 41.84 -28.59 -16.82
N GLY A 1002 40.77 -28.18 -17.52
CA GLY A 1002 40.48 -26.86 -18.12
C GLY A 1002 39.34 -26.93 -19.15
N THR A 1003 38.84 -25.74 -19.57
CA THR A 1003 37.93 -25.48 -20.71
C THR A 1003 36.59 -26.24 -20.79
N ASP A 1004 35.51 -25.48 -20.62
CA ASP A 1004 34.39 -25.30 -21.58
C ASP A 1004 33.79 -26.50 -22.35
N GLY A 1005 32.47 -26.65 -22.30
CA GLY A 1005 31.72 -27.51 -23.21
C GLY A 1005 30.24 -27.66 -22.83
N ALA A 1006 29.35 -26.99 -23.55
CA ALA A 1006 27.92 -26.94 -23.21
C ALA A 1006 27.15 -28.24 -23.54
N ALA A 1007 26.18 -28.55 -22.67
CA ALA A 1007 24.92 -29.26 -22.91
C ALA A 1007 24.90 -30.61 -23.67
N VAL A 1008 24.30 -31.63 -23.02
CA VAL A 1008 23.25 -32.43 -23.68
C VAL A 1008 22.20 -32.93 -22.67
N THR A 1009 20.95 -32.70 -23.04
CA THR A 1009 19.68 -33.39 -22.70
C THR A 1009 19.62 -34.35 -21.50
N VAL A 1010 18.78 -34.00 -20.51
CA VAL A 1010 18.27 -34.94 -19.50
C VAL A 1010 17.37 -35.99 -20.15
N ASN A 1011 17.58 -37.26 -19.83
CA ASN A 1011 16.65 -38.34 -20.16
C ASN A 1011 16.69 -39.38 -19.04
N GLY A 1012 15.61 -39.48 -18.24
CA GLY A 1012 15.60 -40.32 -17.03
C GLY A 1012 14.52 -39.92 -16.03
N SER A 1013 13.33 -40.51 -16.17
CA SER A 1013 12.28 -40.46 -15.16
C SER A 1013 12.58 -41.42 -14.01
N SER A 1014 12.42 -40.99 -12.76
CA SER A 1014 12.10 -41.88 -11.62
C SER A 1014 11.44 -41.10 -10.51
N ASP A 1015 10.37 -41.65 -9.93
CA ASP A 1015 9.71 -41.10 -8.75
C ASP A 1015 10.55 -41.33 -7.48
N ALA A 1016 10.63 -40.32 -6.62
CA ALA A 1016 10.94 -40.47 -5.20
C ALA A 1016 10.32 -39.30 -4.42
N HIS A 1017 9.25 -39.57 -3.67
CA HIS A 1017 8.72 -38.62 -2.69
C HIS A 1017 9.65 -38.52 -1.47
N LEU A 1018 9.97 -37.29 -1.07
CA LEU A 1018 10.17 -36.88 0.33
C LEU A 1018 10.01 -35.36 0.46
#